data_AF-A0A7I8JS39-F1
#
_entry.id   AF-A0A7I8JS39-F1
#
_cell.length_a   1.000
_cell.length_b   1.000
_cell.length_c   1.000
_cell.angle_alpha   90.00
_cell.angle_beta   90.00
_cell.angle_gamma   90.00
#
_symmetry.space_group_name_H-M   'P 1'
#
loop_
_entity.id
_entity.type
_entity.pdbx_description
1 polymer ?
#
loop_
_entity_poly.entity_id
_entity_poly.type
_entity_poly.pdbx_seq_one_letter_code
_entity_poly.pdbx_strand_id
1 'polypeptide(L)'
;MAAFSASGAVHAPPRIFRPSLSGPSQQKLPLWLNRNETSLVLLRSQRVTRYSQVPTFFTVNNQKTNVGNTNEGAVEPARVLLERLFVQTQKLEEKMNKGSGLIKDYELSNSLEVLESDIQAALLALRRREEDLQNAERKVLFDHAELTQATSALANQEQMEQDLRTANSDLAFKAREIGDLRLLVEEQRWKIVSSQAALSVKEDELTELRNELIRKNDEIQSIIQEIKSRDQLLKEANKVIEKQEGQLKKIQRELKEREDDLAKSLQLKKVEEGKLRVAESRLEKQGLEWLLTQKALKELAVQASQNINGAKEAREDFRRVSALLSDVKSELISSRKSLASSRKILVAQVHQLEKKKAELQEESLSVTSYSKSLEDAQLEVENERAKLGVVVAQRDKLRMQLLSERTRIDKMEEELRAEKCRLERANREIDSLQKDLQQKTLDFNRAQDLLQAKESELDGARLQIQDLKSEQASVELILKEKDEILWDTQQKLADLSSEIVDLRGLMKSREDLLLQTTGQLQEKEEHALVMKHELDDTKAKFSEAVTIVEQISQLTDKLVVNAGGPQVNPGADFGKQEQLETELKVKEMECRAARRALAVKDEELESVHRQLETKEEEMQKMKELLWQDRSRAELPVEKAGDREEFSKADMNPKIEKGSIDRVERELTNLLSLTHKLLREARISG
;
A
#
# COMPACT_ATOMS: atom_id res chain seq x y z
N MET A 1 -34.82 -39.54 96.67
CA MET A 1 -35.23 -38.55 97.69
C MET A 1 -35.03 -37.16 97.09
N ALA A 2 -35.90 -36.19 97.40
CA ALA A 2 -35.91 -34.79 96.89
C ALA A 2 -35.91 -34.66 95.33
N ALA A 3 -36.93 -34.18 94.61
CA ALA A 3 -38.05 -33.24 94.82
C ALA A 3 -37.74 -31.76 94.47
N PHE A 4 -38.76 -31.08 93.93
CA PHE A 4 -38.82 -29.71 93.38
C PHE A 4 -38.13 -29.46 92.02
N SER A 5 -38.66 -28.61 91.12
CA SER A 5 -40.08 -28.39 90.74
C SER A 5 -40.24 -27.46 89.53
N ALA A 6 -41.37 -27.62 88.82
CA ALA A 6 -42.13 -26.60 88.09
C ALA A 6 -41.44 -25.63 87.10
N SER A 7 -41.77 -25.79 85.81
CA SER A 7 -42.56 -24.82 85.02
C SER A 7 -42.05 -24.75 83.56
N GLY A 8 -42.88 -24.67 82.51
CA GLY A 8 -44.35 -24.62 82.51
C GLY A 8 -44.91 -23.52 81.59
N ALA A 9 -44.61 -23.58 80.29
CA ALA A 9 -45.12 -22.64 79.30
C ALA A 9 -45.72 -23.39 78.09
N VAL A 10 -47.05 -23.44 78.01
CA VAL A 10 -47.78 -23.96 76.85
C VAL A 10 -48.11 -22.80 75.92
N HIS A 11 -47.73 -22.91 74.64
CA HIS A 11 -48.44 -22.18 73.59
C HIS A 11 -48.47 -22.95 72.27
N ALA A 12 -49.69 -23.23 71.80
CA ALA A 12 -50.02 -23.61 70.44
C ALA A 12 -51.03 -22.57 69.88
N PRO A 13 -51.53 -22.67 68.64
CA PRO A 13 -50.95 -21.87 67.55
C PRO A 13 -51.97 -20.97 66.82
N PRO A 14 -51.52 -20.02 65.98
CA PRO A 14 -52.39 -19.27 65.08
C PRO A 14 -52.35 -19.77 63.62
N ARG A 15 -53.41 -20.50 63.26
CA ARG A 15 -54.25 -20.31 62.07
C ARG A 15 -53.59 -19.89 60.73
N ILE A 16 -53.63 -20.84 59.79
CA ILE A 16 -54.14 -20.73 58.42
C ILE A 16 -54.62 -19.32 58.00
N PHE A 17 -54.06 -18.80 56.90
CA PHE A 17 -54.73 -17.85 56.02
C PHE A 17 -54.62 -18.30 54.56
N ARG A 18 -55.76 -18.51 53.89
CA ARG A 18 -55.83 -18.48 52.41
C ARG A 18 -56.07 -17.04 51.98
N PRO A 19 -55.52 -16.65 50.82
CA PRO A 19 -56.37 -16.00 49.82
C PRO A 19 -56.68 -16.94 48.65
N SER A 20 -57.83 -16.75 48.03
CA SER A 20 -58.26 -17.45 46.82
C SER A 20 -58.30 -16.52 45.63
N LEU A 21 -57.85 -17.02 44.47
CA LEU A 21 -58.38 -16.74 43.12
C LEU A 21 -58.77 -15.28 42.79
N SER A 22 -57.96 -14.64 41.94
CA SER A 22 -58.45 -13.68 40.94
C SER A 22 -57.91 -14.05 39.55
N GLY A 23 -58.51 -13.49 38.50
CA GLY A 23 -58.50 -14.04 37.14
C GLY A 23 -57.26 -13.80 36.26
N PRO A 24 -57.30 -14.26 35.00
CA PRO A 24 -56.11 -14.40 34.15
C PRO A 24 -55.65 -13.11 33.48
N SER A 25 -54.36 -12.81 33.58
CA SER A 25 -53.67 -11.80 32.77
C SER A 25 -53.06 -12.43 31.51
N GLN A 26 -53.58 -12.05 30.34
CA GLN A 26 -52.99 -12.43 29.05
C GLN A 26 -51.65 -11.73 28.84
N GLN A 27 -50.54 -12.40 29.17
CA GLN A 27 -49.21 -11.94 28.74
C GLN A 27 -49.01 -12.27 27.25
N LYS A 28 -49.45 -11.35 26.38
CA LYS A 28 -48.98 -11.29 25.00
C LYS A 28 -47.48 -10.98 25.01
N LEU A 29 -46.69 -11.82 24.35
CA LEU A 29 -45.28 -11.57 24.08
C LEU A 29 -45.14 -10.28 23.25
N PRO A 30 -44.36 -9.27 23.69
CA PRO A 30 -43.86 -8.25 22.78
C PRO A 30 -42.73 -8.87 21.95
N LEU A 31 -43.09 -9.44 20.79
CA LEU A 31 -42.11 -9.83 19.78
C LEU A 31 -41.33 -8.58 19.34
N TRP A 32 -40.06 -8.51 19.69
CA TRP A 32 -39.12 -7.49 19.21
C TRP A 32 -38.78 -7.74 17.74
N LEU A 33 -39.72 -7.42 16.86
CA LEU A 33 -39.50 -7.32 15.42
C LEU A 33 -38.84 -5.98 15.10
N ASN A 34 -37.53 -5.92 15.33
CA ASN A 34 -36.67 -4.90 14.73
C ASN A 34 -36.47 -5.28 13.25
N ARG A 35 -37.38 -4.87 12.37
CA ARG A 35 -37.28 -3.62 11.61
C ARG A 35 -36.15 -3.67 10.57
N ASN A 36 -36.49 -4.21 9.41
CA ASN A 36 -35.87 -3.86 8.13
C ASN A 36 -36.98 -3.80 7.06
N GLU A 37 -37.92 -2.88 7.27
CA GLU A 37 -38.79 -2.45 6.18
C GLU A 37 -37.92 -1.74 5.14
N THR A 38 -37.61 -2.42 4.04
CA THR A 38 -36.99 -1.79 2.87
C THR A 38 -38.01 -0.87 2.22
N SER A 39 -38.18 0.33 2.79
CA SER A 39 -39.03 1.37 2.25
C SER A 39 -38.56 1.69 0.83
N LEU A 40 -39.36 1.31 -0.17
CA LEU A 40 -39.21 1.80 -1.54
C LEU A 40 -39.62 3.28 -1.58
N VAL A 41 -38.75 4.13 -1.02
CA VAL A 41 -38.81 5.57 -1.18
C VAL A 41 -38.57 5.84 -2.66
N LEU A 42 -39.68 6.03 -3.37
CA LEU A 42 -39.69 6.32 -4.80
C LEU A 42 -39.13 7.73 -5.01
N LEU A 43 -37.80 7.84 -4.98
CA LEU A 43 -37.06 9.09 -5.16
C LEU A 43 -37.33 9.62 -6.56
N ARG A 44 -38.37 10.47 -6.61
CA ARG A 44 -38.87 11.19 -7.77
C ARG A 44 -37.85 12.26 -8.18
N SER A 45 -36.73 11.81 -8.75
CA SER A 45 -35.64 12.68 -9.21
C SER A 45 -36.20 13.77 -10.11
N GLN A 46 -36.23 14.99 -9.58
CA GLN A 46 -36.61 16.17 -10.35
C GLN A 46 -35.58 16.35 -11.45
N ARG A 47 -35.96 16.01 -12.69
CA ARG A 47 -35.19 16.40 -13.88
C ARG A 47 -35.31 17.92 -14.02
N VAL A 48 -34.39 18.66 -13.39
CA VAL A 48 -34.22 20.10 -13.61
C VAL A 48 -33.50 20.31 -14.94
N THR A 49 -34.11 19.81 -16.03
CA THR A 49 -33.69 20.10 -17.41
C THR A 49 -34.10 21.53 -17.75
N ARG A 50 -33.36 22.51 -17.22
CA ARG A 50 -33.39 23.91 -17.67
C ARG A 50 -32.72 24.03 -19.03
N TYR A 51 -33.30 23.40 -20.06
CA TYR A 51 -33.03 23.80 -21.44
C TYR A 51 -33.78 25.11 -21.69
N SER A 52 -33.11 26.22 -21.33
CA SER A 52 -33.49 27.56 -21.75
C SER A 52 -33.23 27.67 -23.26
N GLN A 53 -34.17 27.17 -24.06
CA GLN A 53 -34.23 27.52 -25.48
C GLN A 53 -34.61 29.00 -25.56
N VAL A 54 -33.59 29.86 -25.55
CA VAL A 54 -33.73 31.22 -26.09
C VAL A 54 -33.63 31.07 -27.60
N PRO A 55 -34.71 31.27 -28.38
CA PRO A 55 -34.57 31.43 -29.82
C PRO A 55 -33.91 32.78 -30.05
N THR A 56 -32.59 32.79 -30.23
CA THR A 56 -31.88 33.92 -30.85
C THR A 56 -32.31 34.03 -32.29
N PHE A 57 -33.49 34.64 -32.49
CA PHE A 57 -33.87 35.25 -33.75
C PHE A 57 -32.79 36.28 -34.10
N PHE A 58 -31.80 35.86 -34.89
CA PHE A 58 -31.13 36.79 -35.77
C PHE A 58 -32.17 37.25 -36.79
N THR A 59 -32.90 38.30 -36.42
CA THR A 59 -33.53 39.19 -37.38
C THR A 59 -32.42 39.66 -38.30
N VAL A 60 -32.34 39.03 -39.47
CA VAL A 60 -31.60 39.57 -40.60
C VAL A 60 -32.30 40.88 -40.92
N ASN A 61 -31.80 41.95 -40.32
CA ASN A 61 -32.14 43.32 -40.68
C ASN A 61 -31.59 43.51 -42.09
N ASN A 62 -32.39 43.09 -43.06
CA ASN A 62 -32.38 43.61 -44.42
C ASN A 62 -32.83 45.08 -44.36
N GLN A 63 -32.06 45.90 -43.65
CA GLN A 63 -31.71 47.21 -44.15
C GLN A 63 -31.06 46.95 -45.52
N LYS A 64 -31.91 46.88 -46.54
CA LYS A 64 -31.55 47.46 -47.82
C LYS A 64 -31.04 48.84 -47.48
N THR A 65 -29.71 49.00 -47.44
CA THR A 65 -29.09 50.31 -47.47
C THR A 65 -29.67 50.96 -48.70
N ASN A 66 -30.62 51.89 -48.45
CA ASN A 66 -31.34 52.57 -49.49
C ASN A 66 -30.31 53.46 -50.16
N VAL A 67 -29.63 52.93 -51.19
CA VAL A 67 -28.73 53.68 -52.04
C VAL A 67 -29.59 54.77 -52.62
N GLY A 68 -29.50 55.95 -51.99
CA GLY A 68 -30.36 57.06 -52.32
C GLY A 68 -30.14 57.36 -53.79
N ASN A 69 -31.23 57.55 -54.52
CA ASN A 69 -31.16 58.26 -55.79
C ASN A 69 -30.75 59.70 -55.44
N THR A 70 -29.45 59.93 -55.26
CA THR A 70 -28.85 61.26 -55.29
C THR A 70 -29.09 61.77 -56.70
N ASN A 71 -30.14 62.58 -56.82
CA ASN A 71 -30.47 63.32 -58.03
C ASN A 71 -29.41 64.40 -58.27
N GLU A 72 -28.20 64.00 -58.63
CA GLU A 72 -27.23 64.92 -59.21
C GLU A 72 -27.49 65.03 -60.71
N GLY A 73 -27.51 66.27 -61.18
CA GLY A 73 -28.29 66.66 -62.35
C GLY A 73 -27.84 66.00 -63.65
N ALA A 74 -28.74 66.03 -64.64
CA ALA A 74 -28.56 65.47 -65.97
C ALA A 74 -27.46 66.20 -66.80
N VAL A 75 -26.21 66.06 -66.36
CA VAL A 75 -25.02 66.20 -67.18
C VAL A 75 -24.92 64.93 -68.01
N GLU A 76 -24.71 65.08 -69.32
CA GLU A 76 -24.54 63.93 -70.20
C GLU A 76 -23.33 63.09 -69.73
N PRO A 77 -23.40 61.74 -69.79
CA PRO A 77 -22.30 60.90 -69.33
C PRO A 77 -20.99 61.32 -70.01
N ALA A 78 -19.88 61.39 -69.28
CA ALA A 78 -18.60 61.84 -69.83
C ALA A 78 -18.21 61.09 -71.13
N ARG A 79 -18.61 59.82 -71.27
CA ARG A 79 -18.53 59.02 -72.50
C ARG A 79 -19.26 59.66 -73.69
N VAL A 80 -20.50 60.13 -73.50
CA VAL A 80 -21.34 60.78 -74.51
C VAL A 80 -20.80 62.17 -74.86
N LEU A 81 -20.29 62.93 -73.88
CA LEU A 81 -19.63 64.21 -74.12
C LEU A 81 -18.34 64.04 -74.95
N LEU A 82 -17.51 63.04 -74.63
CA LEU A 82 -16.32 62.69 -75.42
C LEU A 82 -16.69 62.18 -76.83
N GLU A 83 -17.76 61.41 -76.97
CA GLU A 83 -18.29 60.98 -78.28
C GLU A 83 -18.80 62.18 -79.11
N ARG A 84 -19.49 63.15 -78.49
CA ARG A 84 -19.91 64.39 -79.18
C ARG A 84 -18.71 65.25 -79.57
N LEU A 85 -17.73 65.40 -78.69
CA LEU A 85 -16.48 66.11 -78.99
C LEU A 85 -15.74 65.50 -80.17
N PHE A 86 -15.57 64.19 -80.20
CA PHE A 86 -14.92 63.50 -81.31
C PHE A 86 -15.63 63.78 -82.64
N VAL A 87 -16.97 63.71 -82.65
CA VAL A 87 -17.81 64.02 -83.83
C VAL A 87 -17.76 65.51 -84.21
N GLN A 88 -17.58 66.44 -83.27
CA GLN A 88 -17.44 67.87 -83.58
C GLN A 88 -16.04 68.22 -84.10
N THR A 89 -14.98 67.68 -83.50
CA THR A 89 -13.61 67.83 -83.98
C THR A 89 -13.50 67.30 -85.42
N GLN A 90 -14.06 66.12 -85.69
CA GLN A 90 -14.11 65.54 -87.03
C GLN A 90 -14.87 66.44 -88.03
N LYS A 91 -15.99 67.06 -87.60
CA LYS A 91 -16.73 68.04 -88.42
C LYS A 91 -15.98 69.35 -88.66
N LEU A 92 -15.12 69.78 -87.73
CA LEU A 92 -14.23 70.94 -87.91
C LEU A 92 -13.07 70.60 -88.85
N GLU A 93 -12.45 69.44 -88.69
CA GLU A 93 -11.40 68.91 -89.57
C GLU A 93 -11.91 68.75 -91.02
N GLU A 94 -13.10 68.17 -91.22
CA GLU A 94 -13.75 68.08 -92.53
C GLU A 94 -14.07 69.45 -93.15
N LYS A 95 -14.36 70.48 -92.34
CA LYS A 95 -14.57 71.86 -92.83
C LYS A 95 -13.25 72.50 -93.28
N MET A 96 -12.14 72.25 -92.59
CA MET A 96 -10.83 72.80 -92.95
C MET A 96 -10.20 72.09 -94.17
N ASN A 97 -10.41 70.79 -94.34
CA ASN A 97 -9.85 70.03 -95.46
C ASN A 97 -10.57 70.21 -96.81
N LYS A 98 -11.77 70.81 -96.85
CA LYS A 98 -12.57 70.98 -98.08
C LYS A 98 -12.40 72.38 -98.68
N GLY A 99 -11.26 72.60 -99.34
CA GLY A 99 -10.91 73.89 -99.94
C GLY A 99 -11.85 74.36 -101.05
N SER A 100 -12.74 75.30 -100.72
CA SER A 100 -13.41 76.22 -101.65
C SER A 100 -13.78 77.52 -100.92
N GLY A 101 -13.95 78.63 -101.65
CA GLY A 101 -14.03 79.97 -101.07
C GLY A 101 -15.31 80.29 -100.28
N LEU A 102 -15.23 81.34 -99.45
CA LEU A 102 -16.33 81.93 -98.66
C LEU A 102 -16.88 81.08 -97.49
N ILE A 103 -15.99 80.48 -96.71
CA ILE A 103 -16.26 80.29 -95.27
C ILE A 103 -16.13 81.66 -94.58
N LYS A 104 -17.10 82.04 -93.74
CA LYS A 104 -17.04 83.27 -92.93
C LYS A 104 -16.41 82.97 -91.58
N ASP A 105 -15.54 83.85 -91.09
CA ASP A 105 -14.86 83.68 -89.80
C ASP A 105 -15.82 83.44 -88.63
N TYR A 106 -17.01 84.05 -88.67
CA TYR A 106 -18.10 83.84 -87.70
C TYR A 106 -18.56 82.37 -87.63
N GLU A 107 -18.62 81.65 -88.74
CA GLU A 107 -19.07 80.24 -88.76
C GLU A 107 -17.99 79.27 -88.25
N LEU A 108 -16.72 79.63 -88.39
CA LEU A 108 -15.59 78.95 -87.73
C LEU A 108 -15.56 79.28 -86.24
N SER A 109 -15.69 80.55 -85.86
CA SER A 109 -15.75 81.02 -84.47
C SER A 109 -16.86 80.30 -83.69
N ASN A 110 -18.09 80.27 -84.21
CA ASN A 110 -19.20 79.57 -83.56
C ASN A 110 -18.96 78.04 -83.48
N SER A 111 -18.27 77.45 -84.47
CA SER A 111 -17.92 76.03 -84.41
C SER A 111 -16.85 75.75 -83.35
N LEU A 112 -15.91 76.69 -83.15
CA LEU A 112 -14.86 76.61 -82.15
C LEU A 112 -15.39 76.86 -80.73
N GLU A 113 -16.29 77.83 -80.56
CA GLU A 113 -16.96 78.17 -79.29
C GLU A 113 -17.86 77.02 -78.80
N VAL A 114 -18.55 76.32 -79.70
CA VAL A 114 -19.31 75.11 -79.37
C VAL A 114 -18.38 73.95 -79.00
N LEU A 115 -17.26 73.76 -79.72
CA LEU A 115 -16.26 72.75 -79.35
C LEU A 115 -15.63 73.07 -77.98
N GLU A 116 -15.27 74.32 -77.71
CA GLU A 116 -14.73 74.76 -76.42
C GLU A 116 -15.75 74.55 -75.30
N SER A 117 -17.02 74.90 -75.53
CA SER A 117 -18.11 74.65 -74.58
C SER A 117 -18.25 73.17 -74.24
N ASP A 118 -18.17 72.28 -75.25
CA ASP A 118 -18.20 70.84 -75.03
C ASP A 118 -16.91 70.31 -74.37
N ILE A 119 -15.73 70.91 -74.61
CA ILE A 119 -14.48 70.58 -73.92
C ILE A 119 -14.60 70.94 -72.44
N GLN A 120 -15.09 72.14 -72.13
CA GLN A 120 -15.32 72.58 -70.75
C GLN A 120 -16.38 71.70 -70.06
N ALA A 121 -17.47 71.34 -70.75
CA ALA A 121 -18.48 70.41 -70.24
C ALA A 121 -17.92 69.00 -69.97
N ALA A 122 -17.13 68.44 -70.91
CA ALA A 122 -16.49 67.14 -70.74
C ALA A 122 -15.48 67.14 -69.59
N LEU A 123 -14.67 68.19 -69.44
CA LEU A 123 -13.73 68.34 -68.32
C LEU A 123 -14.44 68.47 -66.97
N LEU A 124 -15.56 69.20 -66.90
CA LEU A 124 -16.37 69.28 -65.68
C LEU A 124 -17.03 67.94 -65.33
N ALA A 125 -17.54 67.21 -66.33
CA ALA A 125 -18.11 65.87 -66.14
C ALA A 125 -17.05 64.84 -65.74
N LEU A 126 -15.82 64.94 -66.27
CA LEU A 126 -14.69 64.10 -65.89
C LEU A 126 -14.19 64.41 -64.47
N ARG A 127 -14.09 65.68 -64.07
CA ARG A 127 -13.74 66.05 -62.69
C ARG A 127 -14.75 65.55 -61.66
N ARG A 128 -16.05 65.72 -61.92
CA ARG A 128 -17.08 65.12 -61.04
C ARG A 128 -16.95 63.62 -60.96
N ARG A 129 -16.74 62.93 -62.10
CA ARG A 129 -16.49 61.48 -62.11
C ARG A 129 -15.21 61.09 -61.37
N GLU A 130 -14.17 61.93 -61.36
CA GLU A 130 -12.95 61.74 -60.58
C GLU A 130 -13.22 61.92 -59.08
N GLU A 131 -13.95 62.97 -58.68
CA GLU A 131 -14.40 63.20 -57.30
C GLU A 131 -15.29 62.04 -56.81
N ASP A 132 -16.24 61.56 -57.63
CA ASP A 132 -17.07 60.38 -57.38
C ASP A 132 -16.24 59.11 -57.21
N LEU A 133 -15.23 58.90 -58.05
CA LEU A 133 -14.32 57.76 -57.95
C LEU A 133 -13.45 57.84 -56.69
N GLN A 134 -12.92 59.01 -56.33
CA GLN A 134 -12.17 59.22 -55.09
C GLN A 134 -13.06 59.10 -53.84
N ASN A 135 -14.36 59.43 -53.94
CA ASN A 135 -15.34 59.21 -52.88
C ASN A 135 -15.69 57.72 -52.74
N ALA A 136 -15.86 57.02 -53.86
CA ALA A 136 -16.08 55.57 -53.90
C ALA A 136 -14.86 54.79 -53.41
N GLU A 137 -13.65 55.20 -53.77
CA GLU A 137 -12.39 54.62 -53.28
C GLU A 137 -12.25 54.81 -51.76
N ARG A 138 -12.43 56.05 -51.26
CA ARG A 138 -12.45 56.31 -49.81
C ARG A 138 -13.50 55.49 -49.07
N LYS A 139 -14.67 55.27 -49.68
CA LYS A 139 -15.70 54.39 -49.12
C LYS A 139 -15.26 52.93 -49.15
N VAL A 140 -14.73 52.41 -50.25
CA VAL A 140 -14.24 51.02 -50.34
C VAL A 140 -13.10 50.76 -49.36
N LEU A 141 -12.22 51.74 -49.11
CA LEU A 141 -11.19 51.66 -48.07
C LEU A 141 -11.78 51.63 -46.65
N PHE A 142 -12.85 52.39 -46.40
CA PHE A 142 -13.58 52.34 -45.12
C PHE A 142 -14.32 51.01 -44.93
N ASP A 143 -15.12 50.58 -45.92
CA ASP A 143 -15.83 49.30 -45.95
C ASP A 143 -14.83 48.11 -45.81
N HIS A 144 -13.62 48.23 -46.38
CA HIS A 144 -12.53 47.25 -46.20
C HIS A 144 -11.93 47.28 -44.79
N ALA A 145 -11.72 48.46 -44.20
CA ALA A 145 -11.27 48.58 -42.81
C ALA A 145 -12.29 47.95 -41.85
N GLU A 146 -13.59 48.25 -42.00
CA GLU A 146 -14.66 47.60 -41.24
C GLU A 146 -14.68 46.08 -41.46
N LEU A 147 -14.45 45.59 -42.69
CA LEU A 147 -14.34 44.16 -42.98
C LEU A 147 -13.13 43.50 -42.29
N THR A 148 -11.96 44.14 -42.27
CA THR A 148 -10.79 43.63 -41.51
C THR A 148 -11.05 43.62 -40.00
N GLN A 149 -11.76 44.63 -39.48
CA GLN A 149 -12.18 44.64 -38.08
C GLN A 149 -13.19 43.52 -37.79
N ALA A 150 -14.19 43.31 -38.64
CA ALA A 150 -15.17 42.25 -38.50
C ALA A 150 -14.55 40.84 -38.58
N THR A 151 -13.62 40.61 -39.52
CA THR A 151 -12.90 39.32 -39.63
C THR A 151 -12.00 39.05 -38.42
N SER A 152 -11.31 40.06 -37.88
CA SER A 152 -10.56 39.89 -36.62
C SER A 152 -11.47 39.66 -35.40
N ALA A 153 -12.65 40.28 -35.35
CA ALA A 153 -13.65 40.01 -34.32
C ALA A 153 -14.20 38.57 -34.41
N LEU A 154 -14.42 38.04 -35.62
CA LEU A 154 -14.82 36.65 -35.84
C LEU A 154 -13.71 35.67 -35.43
N ALA A 155 -12.46 35.90 -35.82
CA ALA A 155 -11.34 35.06 -35.40
C ALA A 155 -11.18 35.03 -33.87
N ASN A 156 -11.36 36.18 -33.20
CA ASN A 156 -11.37 36.26 -31.74
C ASN A 156 -12.58 35.51 -31.12
N GLN A 157 -13.76 35.51 -31.76
CA GLN A 157 -14.89 34.70 -31.33
C GLN A 157 -14.60 33.21 -31.48
N GLU A 158 -14.07 32.76 -32.61
CA GLU A 158 -13.74 31.34 -32.85
C GLU A 158 -12.71 30.82 -31.83
N GLN A 159 -11.70 31.64 -31.50
CA GLN A 159 -10.74 31.35 -30.44
C GLN A 159 -11.43 31.22 -29.08
N MET A 160 -12.25 32.20 -28.67
CA MET A 160 -13.00 32.13 -27.40
C MET A 160 -13.95 30.93 -27.34
N GLU A 161 -14.61 30.57 -28.44
CA GLU A 161 -15.43 29.35 -28.50
C GLU A 161 -14.60 28.09 -28.34
N GLN A 162 -13.40 28.03 -28.93
CA GLN A 162 -12.50 26.88 -28.80
C GLN A 162 -11.91 26.76 -27.39
N ASP A 163 -11.58 27.88 -26.74
CA ASP A 163 -11.16 27.93 -25.34
C ASP A 163 -12.30 27.49 -24.41
N LEU A 164 -13.54 27.93 -24.67
CA LEU A 164 -14.73 27.47 -23.95
C LEU A 164 -15.02 25.98 -24.16
N ARG A 165 -14.83 25.42 -25.37
CA ARG A 165 -14.97 23.97 -25.62
C ARG A 165 -13.91 23.17 -24.85
N THR A 166 -12.69 23.69 -24.77
CA THR A 166 -11.57 23.08 -24.02
C THR A 166 -11.86 23.11 -22.52
N ALA A 167 -12.19 24.29 -21.96
CA ALA A 167 -12.53 24.45 -20.54
C ALA A 167 -13.75 23.61 -20.12
N ASN A 168 -14.79 23.51 -20.97
CA ASN A 168 -15.92 22.62 -20.70
C ASN A 168 -15.53 21.14 -20.70
N SER A 169 -14.55 20.74 -21.53
CA SER A 169 -14.03 19.36 -21.56
C SER A 169 -13.25 19.04 -20.27
N ASP A 170 -12.41 19.96 -19.81
CA ASP A 170 -11.67 19.84 -18.55
C ASP A 170 -12.59 19.81 -17.33
N LEU A 171 -13.64 20.65 -17.32
CA LEU A 171 -14.67 20.64 -16.28
C LEU A 171 -15.47 19.33 -16.29
N ALA A 172 -15.78 18.79 -17.48
CA ALA A 172 -16.45 17.50 -17.60
C ALA A 172 -15.56 16.33 -17.15
N PHE A 173 -14.24 16.40 -17.38
CA PHE A 173 -13.27 15.43 -16.84
C PHE A 173 -13.23 15.49 -15.30
N LYS A 174 -12.99 16.67 -14.73
CA LYS A 174 -12.93 16.88 -13.26
C LYS A 174 -14.25 16.52 -12.57
N ALA A 175 -15.39 16.73 -13.24
CA ALA A 175 -16.70 16.31 -12.73
C ALA A 175 -16.87 14.78 -12.65
N ARG A 176 -16.20 14.00 -13.53
CA ARG A 176 -16.15 12.53 -13.43
C ARG A 176 -15.24 12.10 -12.30
N GLU A 177 -14.02 12.64 -12.23
CA GLU A 177 -13.05 12.38 -11.16
C GLU A 177 -13.65 12.64 -9.76
N ILE A 178 -14.36 13.75 -9.57
CA ILE A 178 -15.11 14.06 -8.34
C ILE A 178 -16.25 13.06 -8.09
N GLY A 179 -16.87 12.51 -9.13
CA GLY A 179 -17.85 11.44 -9.04
C GLY A 179 -17.25 10.13 -8.56
N ASP A 180 -16.13 9.71 -9.15
CA ASP A 180 -15.43 8.46 -8.82
C ASP A 180 -14.85 8.52 -7.40
N LEU A 181 -14.27 9.66 -7.00
CA LEU A 181 -13.83 9.90 -5.62
C LEU A 181 -14.98 9.88 -4.61
N ARG A 182 -16.19 10.35 -4.99
CA ARG A 182 -17.39 10.24 -4.12
C ARG A 182 -17.84 8.80 -3.96
N LEU A 183 -17.82 7.98 -5.02
CA LEU A 183 -18.13 6.56 -4.94
C LEU A 183 -17.16 5.84 -4.00
N LEU A 184 -15.85 6.10 -4.14
CA LEU A 184 -14.83 5.55 -3.24
C LEU A 184 -15.04 5.99 -1.78
N VAL A 185 -15.42 7.25 -1.53
CA VAL A 185 -15.76 7.74 -0.18
C VAL A 185 -16.99 7.04 0.40
N GLU A 186 -18.05 6.81 -0.37
CA GLU A 186 -19.23 6.09 0.11
C GLU A 186 -18.98 4.59 0.32
N GLU A 187 -18.14 3.95 -0.51
CA GLU A 187 -17.65 2.60 -0.23
C GLU A 187 -16.89 2.51 1.10
N GLN A 188 -15.99 3.48 1.37
CA GLN A 188 -15.24 3.49 2.62
C GLN A 188 -16.14 3.81 3.83
N ARG A 189 -17.12 4.70 3.68
CA ARG A 189 -18.16 4.92 4.71
C ARG A 189 -18.93 3.64 5.01
N TRP A 190 -19.32 2.87 3.99
CA TRP A 190 -20.01 1.60 4.17
C TRP A 190 -19.14 0.54 4.85
N LYS A 191 -17.87 0.43 4.46
CA LYS A 191 -16.86 -0.44 5.11
C LYS A 191 -16.67 -0.05 6.59
N ILE A 192 -16.58 1.24 6.90
CA ILE A 192 -16.50 1.76 8.27
C ILE A 192 -17.75 1.39 9.08
N VAL A 193 -18.96 1.68 8.58
CA VAL A 193 -20.22 1.35 9.28
C VAL A 193 -20.36 -0.15 9.51
N SER A 194 -19.99 -0.99 8.52
CA SER A 194 -19.95 -2.44 8.66
C SER A 194 -18.97 -2.90 9.75
N SER A 195 -17.75 -2.33 9.78
CA SER A 195 -16.76 -2.64 10.81
C SER A 195 -17.19 -2.18 12.21
N GLN A 196 -17.87 -1.03 12.32
CA GLN A 196 -18.37 -0.50 13.58
C GLN A 196 -19.52 -1.34 14.14
N ALA A 197 -20.41 -1.85 13.29
CA ALA A 197 -21.44 -2.81 13.68
C ALA A 197 -20.83 -4.13 14.18
N ALA A 198 -19.79 -4.65 13.50
CA ALA A 198 -19.07 -5.85 13.93
C ALA A 198 -18.34 -5.64 15.26
N LEU A 199 -17.74 -4.46 15.48
CA LEU A 199 -17.12 -4.09 16.76
C LEU A 199 -18.15 -4.03 17.90
N SER A 200 -19.32 -3.41 17.68
CA SER A 200 -20.40 -3.37 18.68
C SER A 200 -20.80 -4.77 19.17
N VAL A 201 -20.94 -5.73 18.25
CA VAL A 201 -21.25 -7.13 18.61
C VAL A 201 -20.13 -7.76 19.45
N LYS A 202 -18.85 -7.43 19.18
CA LYS A 202 -17.72 -7.91 20.00
C LYS A 202 -17.60 -7.18 21.34
N GLU A 203 -18.04 -5.93 21.43
CA GLU A 203 -18.18 -5.24 22.72
C GLU A 203 -19.28 -5.89 23.58
N ASP A 204 -20.45 -6.20 22.99
CA ASP A 204 -21.53 -6.92 23.66
C ASP A 204 -21.06 -8.30 24.16
N GLU A 205 -20.45 -9.14 23.30
CA GLU A 205 -19.85 -10.44 23.69
C GLU A 205 -18.85 -10.29 24.87
N LEU A 206 -18.02 -9.25 24.86
CA LEU A 206 -17.08 -8.98 25.95
C LEU A 206 -17.79 -8.54 27.25
N THR A 207 -18.97 -7.91 27.19
CA THR A 207 -19.77 -7.66 28.39
C THR A 207 -20.39 -8.95 28.94
N GLU A 208 -20.89 -9.83 28.09
CA GLU A 208 -21.43 -11.14 28.52
C GLU A 208 -20.35 -11.99 29.20
N LEU A 209 -19.15 -12.08 28.61
CA LEU A 209 -18.01 -12.82 29.18
C LEU A 209 -17.54 -12.21 30.51
N ARG A 210 -17.54 -10.87 30.66
CA ARG A 210 -17.27 -10.21 31.96
C ARG A 210 -18.33 -10.56 33.00
N ASN A 211 -19.60 -10.58 32.62
CA ASN A 211 -20.71 -10.94 33.50
C ASN A 211 -20.71 -12.44 33.86
N GLU A 212 -20.19 -13.32 32.99
CA GLU A 212 -19.92 -14.72 33.34
C GLU A 212 -18.76 -14.88 34.30
N LEU A 213 -17.65 -14.17 34.09
CA LEU A 213 -16.50 -14.20 34.99
C LEU A 213 -16.85 -13.73 36.41
N ILE A 214 -17.67 -12.67 36.54
CA ILE A 214 -18.19 -12.19 37.84
C ILE A 214 -19.05 -13.28 38.49
N ARG A 215 -20.04 -13.83 37.78
CA ARG A 215 -20.88 -14.93 38.29
C ARG A 215 -20.05 -16.15 38.74
N LYS A 216 -18.99 -16.50 38.01
CA LYS A 216 -18.08 -17.60 38.36
C LYS A 216 -17.21 -17.28 39.57
N ASN A 217 -16.75 -16.04 39.73
CA ASN A 217 -16.09 -15.60 40.95
C ASN A 217 -17.02 -15.74 42.17
N ASP A 218 -18.28 -15.34 42.05
CA ASP A 218 -19.24 -15.40 43.16
C ASP A 218 -19.63 -16.84 43.53
N GLU A 219 -19.78 -17.73 42.54
CA GLU A 219 -19.87 -19.19 42.74
C GLU A 219 -18.65 -19.71 43.52
N ILE A 220 -17.43 -19.30 43.13
CA ILE A 220 -16.19 -19.70 43.80
C ILE A 220 -16.13 -19.17 45.25
N GLN A 221 -16.55 -17.93 45.52
CA GLN A 221 -16.61 -17.40 46.89
C GLN A 221 -17.61 -18.17 47.77
N SER A 222 -18.76 -18.58 47.21
CA SER A 222 -19.73 -19.43 47.90
C SER A 222 -19.12 -20.80 48.25
N ILE A 223 -18.44 -21.45 47.30
CA ILE A 223 -17.75 -22.73 47.52
C ILE A 223 -16.63 -22.59 48.57
N ILE A 224 -15.88 -21.48 48.57
CA ILE A 224 -14.85 -21.19 49.58
C ILE A 224 -15.47 -21.03 50.98
N GLN A 225 -16.67 -20.47 51.10
CA GLN A 225 -17.39 -20.39 52.38
C GLN A 225 -17.90 -21.77 52.83
N GLU A 226 -18.41 -22.60 51.92
CA GLU A 226 -18.83 -23.97 52.24
C GLU A 226 -17.65 -24.85 52.66
N ILE A 227 -16.50 -24.76 51.99
CA ILE A 227 -15.28 -25.50 52.37
C ILE A 227 -14.84 -25.08 53.79
N LYS A 228 -14.92 -23.79 54.14
CA LYS A 228 -14.58 -23.29 55.49
C LYS A 228 -15.54 -23.81 56.57
N SER A 229 -16.84 -23.90 56.32
CA SER A 229 -17.79 -24.44 57.30
C SER A 229 -17.65 -25.96 57.44
N ARG A 230 -17.37 -26.69 56.35
CA ARG A 230 -17.10 -28.14 56.39
C ARG A 230 -15.79 -28.46 57.13
N ASP A 231 -14.74 -27.65 56.96
CA ASP A 231 -13.49 -27.75 57.73
C ASP A 231 -13.72 -27.48 59.24
N GLN A 232 -14.58 -26.52 59.60
CA GLN A 232 -14.99 -26.32 61.00
C GLN A 232 -15.72 -27.54 61.57
N LEU A 233 -16.69 -28.11 60.84
CA LEU A 233 -17.41 -29.32 61.25
C LEU A 233 -16.48 -30.54 61.40
N LEU A 234 -15.49 -30.70 60.51
CA LEU A 234 -14.47 -31.75 60.64
C LEU A 234 -13.58 -31.54 61.89
N LYS A 235 -13.22 -30.30 62.21
CA LYS A 235 -12.50 -29.96 63.45
C LYS A 235 -13.32 -30.20 64.72
N GLU A 236 -14.65 -30.16 64.64
CA GLU A 236 -15.54 -30.54 65.73
C GLU A 236 -15.72 -32.06 65.83
N ALA A 237 -15.90 -32.76 64.70
CA ALA A 237 -15.96 -34.21 64.65
C ALA A 237 -14.69 -34.86 65.22
N ASN A 238 -13.50 -34.36 64.87
CA ASN A 238 -12.23 -34.85 65.40
C ASN A 238 -12.16 -34.71 66.95
N LYS A 239 -12.62 -33.59 67.52
CA LYS A 239 -12.72 -33.41 68.99
C LYS A 239 -13.71 -34.36 69.66
N VAL A 240 -14.70 -34.87 68.92
CA VAL A 240 -15.62 -35.92 69.42
C VAL A 240 -14.94 -37.29 69.37
N ILE A 241 -14.21 -37.59 68.28
CA ILE A 241 -13.43 -38.82 68.14
C ILE A 241 -12.35 -38.92 69.23
N GLU A 242 -11.59 -37.85 69.48
CA GLU A 242 -10.60 -37.78 70.57
C GLU A 242 -11.21 -38.12 71.95
N LYS A 243 -12.42 -37.63 72.23
CA LYS A 243 -13.15 -37.94 73.47
C LYS A 243 -13.61 -39.40 73.52
N GLN A 244 -14.12 -39.93 72.41
CA GLN A 244 -14.54 -41.33 72.29
C GLN A 244 -13.36 -42.29 72.42
N GLU A 245 -12.21 -41.98 71.81
CA GLU A 245 -10.95 -42.71 72.05
C GLU A 245 -10.55 -42.69 73.52
N GLY A 246 -10.62 -41.54 74.19
CA GLY A 246 -10.35 -41.43 75.63
C GLY A 246 -11.28 -42.29 76.48
N GLN A 247 -12.55 -42.40 76.10
CA GLN A 247 -13.54 -43.29 76.73
C GLN A 247 -13.24 -44.77 76.46
N LEU A 248 -12.92 -45.15 75.22
CA LEU A 248 -12.53 -46.52 74.86
C LEU A 248 -11.25 -46.95 75.59
N LYS A 249 -10.22 -46.10 75.63
CA LYS A 249 -8.97 -46.29 76.40
C LYS A 249 -9.20 -46.32 77.92
N LYS A 250 -10.38 -45.90 78.41
CA LYS A 250 -10.82 -46.10 79.80
C LYS A 250 -11.50 -47.47 79.95
N ILE A 251 -12.51 -47.77 79.13
CA ILE A 251 -13.27 -49.03 79.16
C ILE A 251 -12.34 -50.25 78.99
N GLN A 252 -11.33 -50.17 78.11
CA GLN A 252 -10.33 -51.22 77.93
C GLN A 252 -9.51 -51.52 79.20
N ARG A 253 -9.28 -50.52 80.06
CA ARG A 253 -8.60 -50.72 81.36
C ARG A 253 -9.54 -51.34 82.39
N GLU A 254 -10.75 -50.80 82.51
CA GLU A 254 -11.78 -51.35 83.40
C GLU A 254 -12.12 -52.81 83.05
N LEU A 255 -12.15 -53.15 81.75
CA LEU A 255 -12.38 -54.52 81.28
C LEU A 255 -11.21 -55.45 81.63
N LYS A 256 -9.95 -55.01 81.45
CA LYS A 256 -8.77 -55.79 81.83
C LYS A 256 -8.69 -56.02 83.35
N GLU A 257 -9.00 -55.01 84.16
CA GLU A 257 -9.08 -55.16 85.63
C GLU A 257 -10.13 -56.22 86.02
N ARG A 258 -11.26 -56.29 85.29
CA ARG A 258 -12.28 -57.33 85.48
C ARG A 258 -11.85 -58.71 85.00
N GLU A 259 -11.07 -58.82 83.94
CA GLU A 259 -10.46 -60.09 83.50
C GLU A 259 -9.48 -60.62 84.56
N ASP A 260 -8.62 -59.75 85.11
CA ASP A 260 -7.70 -60.10 86.21
C ASP A 260 -8.46 -60.54 87.48
N ASP A 261 -9.56 -59.87 87.84
CA ASP A 261 -10.41 -60.26 88.98
C ASP A 261 -11.18 -61.56 88.75
N LEU A 262 -11.67 -61.80 87.53
CA LEU A 262 -12.28 -63.08 87.14
C LEU A 262 -11.25 -64.22 87.23
N ALA A 263 -10.01 -63.99 86.80
CA ALA A 263 -8.93 -64.97 86.92
C ALA A 263 -8.64 -65.31 88.40
N LYS A 264 -8.56 -64.30 89.29
CA LYS A 264 -8.41 -64.50 90.75
C LYS A 264 -9.56 -65.32 91.33
N SER A 265 -10.80 -64.97 90.97
CA SER A 265 -12.02 -65.65 91.43
C SER A 265 -12.08 -67.11 90.97
N LEU A 266 -11.69 -67.39 89.73
CA LEU A 266 -11.68 -68.74 89.16
C LEU A 266 -10.61 -69.64 89.84
N GLN A 267 -9.45 -69.08 90.19
CA GLN A 267 -8.46 -69.79 91.02
C GLN A 267 -8.97 -70.06 92.44
N LEU A 268 -9.64 -69.09 93.07
CA LEU A 268 -10.25 -69.26 94.40
C LEU A 268 -11.29 -70.39 94.40
N LYS A 269 -12.21 -70.37 93.42
CA LYS A 269 -13.23 -71.43 93.24
C LYS A 269 -12.60 -72.81 93.06
N LYS A 270 -11.51 -72.92 92.31
CA LYS A 270 -10.76 -74.17 92.11
C LYS A 270 -10.14 -74.70 93.42
N VAL A 271 -9.70 -73.81 94.32
CA VAL A 271 -9.25 -74.18 95.67
C VAL A 271 -10.42 -74.63 96.55
N GLU A 272 -11.59 -74.00 96.43
CA GLU A 272 -12.80 -74.39 97.18
C GLU A 272 -13.39 -75.73 96.70
N GLU A 273 -13.42 -76.00 95.40
CA GLU A 273 -13.76 -77.32 94.85
C GLU A 273 -12.84 -78.42 95.40
N GLY A 274 -11.54 -78.11 95.56
CA GLY A 274 -10.58 -79.00 96.24
C GLY A 274 -10.94 -79.28 97.70
N LYS A 275 -11.32 -78.24 98.47
CA LYS A 275 -11.79 -78.38 99.86
C LYS A 275 -13.09 -79.20 99.95
N LEU A 276 -14.03 -78.96 99.02
CA LEU A 276 -15.32 -79.65 98.99
C LEU A 276 -15.17 -81.14 98.73
N ARG A 277 -14.32 -81.58 97.79
CA ARG A 277 -14.01 -83.01 97.59
C ARG A 277 -13.47 -83.69 98.85
N VAL A 278 -12.63 -82.99 99.63
CA VAL A 278 -12.09 -83.52 100.90
C VAL A 278 -13.19 -83.64 101.97
N ALA A 279 -14.19 -82.76 101.97
CA ALA A 279 -15.35 -82.87 102.85
C ALA A 279 -16.34 -83.96 102.39
N GLU A 280 -16.56 -84.10 101.09
CA GLU A 280 -17.39 -85.13 100.46
C GLU A 280 -16.88 -86.53 100.83
N SER A 281 -15.61 -86.84 100.55
CA SER A 281 -14.99 -88.12 100.93
C SER A 281 -14.76 -88.33 102.43
N ARG A 282 -15.14 -87.36 103.28
CA ARG A 282 -15.28 -87.53 104.73
C ARG A 282 -16.71 -87.91 105.11
N LEU A 283 -17.71 -87.28 104.50
CA LEU A 283 -19.14 -87.60 104.71
C LEU A 283 -19.51 -88.99 104.20
N GLU A 284 -18.95 -89.42 103.05
CA GLU A 284 -19.15 -90.77 102.50
C GLU A 284 -18.79 -91.87 103.53
N LYS A 285 -17.68 -91.70 104.26
CA LYS A 285 -17.24 -92.63 105.31
C LYS A 285 -18.22 -92.71 106.47
N GLN A 286 -18.68 -91.55 106.96
CA GLN A 286 -19.65 -91.48 108.06
C GLN A 286 -21.03 -92.04 107.66
N GLY A 287 -21.42 -91.93 106.39
CA GLY A 287 -22.65 -92.54 105.86
C GLY A 287 -22.61 -94.07 105.87
N LEU A 288 -21.46 -94.66 105.53
CA LEU A 288 -21.25 -96.12 105.59
C LEU A 288 -21.28 -96.63 107.05
N GLU A 289 -20.68 -95.89 107.99
CA GLU A 289 -20.70 -96.21 109.42
C GLU A 289 -22.14 -96.20 109.98
N TRP A 290 -22.95 -95.21 109.64
CA TRP A 290 -24.33 -95.10 110.14
C TRP A 290 -25.23 -96.26 109.68
N LEU A 291 -25.13 -96.67 108.42
CA LEU A 291 -25.97 -97.73 107.84
C LEU A 291 -25.82 -99.09 108.56
N LEU A 292 -24.64 -99.38 109.09
CA LEU A 292 -24.40 -100.58 109.89
C LEU A 292 -25.21 -100.55 111.21
N THR A 293 -25.31 -99.39 111.86
CA THR A 293 -26.03 -99.25 113.14
C THR A 293 -27.55 -99.39 112.98
N GLN A 294 -28.13 -98.89 111.88
CA GLN A 294 -29.58 -98.93 111.66
C GLN A 294 -30.13 -100.36 111.52
N LYS A 295 -29.29 -101.31 111.06
CA LYS A 295 -29.71 -102.70 110.83
C LYS A 295 -30.04 -103.43 112.14
N ALA A 296 -29.19 -103.29 113.15
CA ALA A 296 -29.33 -103.95 114.45
C ALA A 296 -30.60 -103.54 115.24
N LEU A 297 -31.10 -102.31 115.03
CA LEU A 297 -32.31 -101.82 115.70
C LEU A 297 -33.62 -102.50 115.25
N LYS A 298 -33.65 -103.06 114.04
CA LYS A 298 -34.89 -103.63 113.47
C LYS A 298 -35.21 -105.03 113.98
N GLU A 299 -34.21 -105.77 114.45
CA GLU A 299 -34.36 -107.16 114.92
C GLU A 299 -35.02 -107.24 116.31
N LEU A 300 -34.91 -106.18 117.12
CA LEU A 300 -35.56 -106.08 118.44
C LEU A 300 -37.06 -105.74 118.38
N ALA A 301 -37.56 -105.16 117.28
CA ALA A 301 -38.92 -104.62 117.20
C ALA A 301 -40.04 -105.67 117.00
N VAL A 302 -39.69 -106.92 116.73
CA VAL A 302 -40.63 -107.95 116.24
C VAL A 302 -41.38 -108.70 117.35
N GLN A 303 -40.91 -108.66 118.60
CA GLN A 303 -41.41 -109.53 119.68
C GLN A 303 -42.62 -108.99 120.48
N ALA A 304 -43.21 -107.85 120.12
CA ALA A 304 -43.78 -106.94 121.14
C ALA A 304 -45.31 -106.65 121.16
N SER A 305 -46.21 -107.27 120.36
CA SER A 305 -47.66 -107.01 120.53
C SER A 305 -48.67 -108.04 119.97
N GLN A 306 -49.70 -108.36 120.76
CA GLN A 306 -51.00 -108.93 120.37
C GLN A 306 -52.11 -108.57 121.40
N ASN A 307 -53.38 -108.56 120.95
CA ASN A 307 -54.63 -108.69 121.74
C ASN A 307 -55.05 -107.48 122.64
N ILE A 308 -56.33 -107.21 122.95
CA ILE A 308 -57.61 -107.87 122.56
C ILE A 308 -58.80 -106.86 122.43
N ASN A 309 -60.03 -107.34 122.20
CA ASN A 309 -61.23 -106.59 121.78
C ASN A 309 -62.50 -107.00 122.57
N GLY A 310 -63.59 -106.21 122.61
CA GLY A 310 -64.93 -106.76 122.93
C GLY A 310 -66.04 -105.87 123.52
N ALA A 311 -66.93 -105.33 122.67
CA ALA A 311 -68.34 -104.99 122.97
C ALA A 311 -69.06 -104.69 121.64
N LYS A 312 -70.22 -105.33 121.34
CA LYS A 312 -70.69 -105.38 119.92
C LYS A 312 -72.18 -105.25 119.56
N GLU A 313 -73.17 -105.64 120.35
CA GLU A 313 -74.50 -105.92 119.76
C GLU A 313 -75.48 -104.74 119.72
N ALA A 314 -75.41 -103.79 120.66
CA ALA A 314 -76.06 -102.47 120.50
C ALA A 314 -75.49 -101.66 119.30
N ARG A 315 -74.42 -102.15 118.68
CA ARG A 315 -73.73 -101.57 117.52
C ARG A 315 -74.30 -102.07 116.18
N GLU A 316 -75.28 -102.98 116.16
CA GLU A 316 -75.89 -103.50 114.92
C GLU A 316 -76.86 -102.47 114.28
N ASP A 317 -77.77 -101.88 115.07
CA ASP A 317 -78.74 -100.90 114.54
C ASP A 317 -78.10 -99.53 114.28
N PHE A 318 -77.19 -99.09 115.15
CA PHE A 318 -76.29 -97.99 114.84
C PHE A 318 -75.43 -98.29 113.60
N ARG A 319 -75.08 -99.56 113.31
CA ARG A 319 -74.41 -99.92 112.04
C ARG A 319 -75.32 -99.72 110.84
N ARG A 320 -76.61 -100.08 110.90
CA ARG A 320 -77.54 -99.92 109.76
C ARG A 320 -77.73 -98.45 109.39
N VAL A 321 -77.99 -97.58 110.37
CA VAL A 321 -78.13 -96.13 110.13
C VAL A 321 -76.77 -95.49 109.78
N SER A 322 -75.67 -95.92 110.43
CA SER A 322 -74.33 -95.43 110.10
C SER A 322 -73.79 -95.96 108.78
N ALA A 323 -74.33 -97.06 108.22
CA ALA A 323 -73.97 -97.55 106.89
C ALA A 323 -74.54 -96.61 105.83
N LEU A 324 -75.86 -96.37 105.81
CA LEU A 324 -76.48 -95.42 104.88
C LEU A 324 -75.89 -93.99 105.02
N LEU A 325 -75.61 -93.53 106.24
CA LEU A 325 -74.91 -92.27 106.46
C LEU A 325 -73.41 -92.30 106.08
N SER A 326 -72.77 -93.48 106.03
CA SER A 326 -71.42 -93.65 105.49
C SER A 326 -71.44 -93.66 103.97
N ASP A 327 -72.43 -94.32 103.35
CA ASP A 327 -72.57 -94.46 101.91
C ASP A 327 -72.85 -93.10 101.27
N VAL A 328 -73.85 -92.36 101.76
CA VAL A 328 -74.14 -90.98 101.31
C VAL A 328 -72.97 -90.03 101.58
N LYS A 329 -72.21 -90.21 102.68
CA LYS A 329 -70.96 -89.45 102.89
C LYS A 329 -69.88 -89.86 101.90
N SER A 330 -69.77 -91.14 101.53
CA SER A 330 -68.79 -91.64 100.57
C SER A 330 -69.07 -91.13 99.16
N GLU A 331 -70.35 -91.05 98.76
CA GLU A 331 -70.80 -90.45 97.50
C GLU A 331 -70.61 -88.94 97.49
N LEU A 332 -70.92 -88.24 98.59
CA LEU A 332 -70.65 -86.81 98.71
C LEU A 332 -69.14 -86.52 98.67
N ILE A 333 -68.31 -87.40 99.26
CA ILE A 333 -66.84 -87.31 99.22
C ILE A 333 -66.29 -87.69 97.84
N SER A 334 -66.84 -88.68 97.14
CA SER A 334 -66.41 -89.07 95.79
C SER A 334 -66.81 -88.02 94.75
N SER A 335 -68.03 -87.48 94.84
CA SER A 335 -68.50 -86.32 94.09
C SER A 335 -67.63 -85.09 94.35
N ARG A 336 -67.34 -84.76 95.63
CA ARG A 336 -66.42 -83.67 95.99
C ARG A 336 -65.00 -83.89 95.45
N LYS A 337 -64.49 -85.13 95.44
CA LYS A 337 -63.19 -85.48 94.84
C LYS A 337 -63.21 -85.34 93.31
N SER A 338 -64.26 -85.82 92.64
CA SER A 338 -64.47 -85.71 91.19
C SER A 338 -64.58 -84.26 90.74
N LEU A 339 -65.34 -83.44 91.47
CA LEU A 339 -65.46 -82.00 91.26
C LEU A 339 -64.14 -81.27 91.56
N ALA A 340 -63.32 -81.75 92.49
CA ALA A 340 -61.98 -81.22 92.74
C ALA A 340 -60.96 -81.61 91.64
N SER A 341 -61.01 -82.83 91.09
CA SER A 341 -60.17 -83.21 89.94
C SER A 341 -60.60 -82.49 88.66
N SER A 342 -61.90 -82.34 88.42
CA SER A 342 -62.46 -81.54 87.33
C SER A 342 -61.99 -80.08 87.43
N ARG A 343 -62.09 -79.45 88.62
CA ARG A 343 -61.54 -78.11 88.85
C ARG A 343 -60.04 -78.02 88.61
N LYS A 344 -59.24 -79.03 88.99
CA LYS A 344 -57.79 -79.05 88.70
C LYS A 344 -57.50 -79.11 87.19
N ILE A 345 -58.24 -79.93 86.44
CA ILE A 345 -58.12 -80.02 84.98
C ILE A 345 -58.50 -78.69 84.33
N LEU A 346 -59.61 -78.09 84.75
CA LEU A 346 -60.09 -76.80 84.23
C LEU A 346 -59.10 -75.66 84.53
N VAL A 347 -58.52 -75.62 85.73
CA VAL A 347 -57.45 -74.65 86.07
C VAL A 347 -56.19 -74.87 85.22
N ALA A 348 -55.79 -76.11 84.95
CA ALA A 348 -54.67 -76.40 84.06
C ALA A 348 -54.94 -75.98 82.61
N GLN A 349 -56.18 -76.15 82.11
CA GLN A 349 -56.60 -75.66 80.79
C GLN A 349 -56.63 -74.12 80.72
N VAL A 350 -57.14 -73.44 81.76
CA VAL A 350 -57.08 -71.98 81.86
C VAL A 350 -55.62 -71.51 81.80
N HIS A 351 -54.71 -72.13 82.54
CA HIS A 351 -53.29 -71.77 82.51
C HIS A 351 -52.63 -72.02 81.13
N GLN A 352 -53.02 -73.07 80.41
CA GLN A 352 -52.58 -73.29 79.02
C GLN A 352 -53.11 -72.20 78.07
N LEU A 353 -54.36 -71.75 78.25
CA LEU A 353 -54.94 -70.66 77.47
C LEU A 353 -54.30 -69.30 77.80
N GLU A 354 -53.97 -69.05 79.07
CA GLU A 354 -53.19 -67.87 79.49
C GLU A 354 -51.81 -67.87 78.85
N LYS A 355 -51.10 -69.00 78.86
CA LYS A 355 -49.80 -69.15 78.18
C LYS A 355 -49.92 -68.91 76.67
N LYS A 356 -50.92 -69.49 76.01
CA LYS A 356 -51.17 -69.28 74.57
C LYS A 356 -51.55 -67.84 74.24
N LYS A 357 -52.29 -67.15 75.12
CA LYS A 357 -52.58 -65.71 74.98
C LYS A 357 -51.32 -64.86 75.12
N ALA A 358 -50.42 -65.19 76.04
CA ALA A 358 -49.14 -64.51 76.19
C ALA A 358 -48.22 -64.71 74.96
N GLU A 359 -48.10 -65.94 74.46
CA GLU A 359 -47.36 -66.26 73.23
C GLU A 359 -47.88 -65.46 72.02
N LEU A 360 -49.20 -65.45 71.78
CA LEU A 360 -49.81 -64.66 70.71
C LEU A 360 -49.63 -63.14 70.88
N GLN A 361 -49.54 -62.65 72.13
CA GLN A 361 -49.29 -61.24 72.41
C GLN A 361 -47.81 -60.87 72.14
N GLU A 362 -46.87 -61.77 72.43
CA GLU A 362 -45.44 -61.61 72.09
C GLU A 362 -45.21 -61.67 70.57
N GLU A 363 -45.86 -62.61 69.87
CA GLU A 363 -45.89 -62.67 68.41
C GLU A 363 -46.45 -61.37 67.81
N SER A 364 -47.57 -60.85 68.33
CA SER A 364 -48.15 -59.57 67.90
C SER A 364 -47.21 -58.37 68.13
N LEU A 365 -46.46 -58.35 69.23
CA LEU A 365 -45.45 -57.33 69.51
C LEU A 365 -44.25 -57.43 68.56
N SER A 366 -43.80 -58.64 68.22
CA SER A 366 -42.74 -58.82 67.23
C SER A 366 -43.19 -58.41 65.81
N VAL A 367 -44.38 -58.82 65.36
CA VAL A 367 -44.95 -58.42 64.06
C VAL A 367 -45.10 -56.90 63.96
N THR A 368 -45.54 -56.22 65.04
CA THR A 368 -45.64 -54.75 65.05
C THR A 368 -44.28 -54.04 65.15
N SER A 369 -43.22 -54.69 65.64
CA SER A 369 -41.84 -54.17 65.50
C SER A 369 -41.28 -54.36 64.09
N TYR A 370 -41.56 -55.50 63.44
CA TYR A 370 -41.15 -55.74 62.04
C TYR A 370 -41.90 -54.83 61.07
N SER A 371 -43.19 -54.54 61.29
CA SER A 371 -43.94 -53.55 60.49
C SER A 371 -43.27 -52.18 60.53
N LYS A 372 -42.94 -51.67 61.73
CA LYS A 372 -42.24 -50.39 61.89
C LYS A 372 -40.87 -50.40 61.21
N SER A 373 -40.07 -51.44 61.41
CA SER A 373 -38.76 -51.55 60.74
C SER A 373 -38.87 -51.63 59.21
N LEU A 374 -40.00 -52.11 58.67
CA LEU A 374 -40.29 -52.12 57.24
C LEU A 374 -40.78 -50.75 56.75
N GLU A 375 -41.60 -50.04 57.53
CA GLU A 375 -42.02 -48.66 57.30
C GLU A 375 -40.81 -47.71 57.29
N ASP A 376 -39.91 -47.82 58.28
CA ASP A 376 -38.65 -47.07 58.37
C ASP A 376 -37.76 -47.32 57.13
N ALA A 377 -37.62 -48.59 56.72
CA ALA A 377 -36.84 -48.96 55.53
C ALA A 377 -37.49 -48.48 54.21
N GLN A 378 -38.82 -48.42 54.14
CA GLN A 378 -39.52 -47.82 52.99
C GLN A 378 -39.27 -46.31 52.91
N LEU A 379 -39.33 -45.60 54.05
CA LEU A 379 -39.02 -44.17 54.13
C LEU A 379 -37.56 -43.87 53.75
N GLU A 380 -36.61 -44.72 54.13
CA GLU A 380 -35.21 -44.58 53.71
C GLU A 380 -35.05 -44.80 52.19
N VAL A 381 -35.71 -45.80 51.61
CA VAL A 381 -35.72 -46.03 50.15
C VAL A 381 -36.37 -44.86 49.40
N GLU A 382 -37.43 -44.24 49.93
CA GLU A 382 -38.04 -43.04 49.33
C GLU A 382 -37.14 -41.80 49.45
N ASN A 383 -36.42 -41.64 50.57
CA ASN A 383 -35.43 -40.59 50.76
C ASN A 383 -34.26 -40.72 49.76
N GLU A 384 -33.71 -41.93 49.57
CA GLU A 384 -32.67 -42.18 48.56
C GLU A 384 -33.19 -42.00 47.13
N ARG A 385 -34.43 -42.39 46.83
CA ARG A 385 -35.07 -42.07 45.54
C ARG A 385 -35.18 -40.57 45.30
N ALA A 386 -35.52 -39.78 46.32
CA ALA A 386 -35.57 -38.33 46.22
C ALA A 386 -34.18 -37.72 45.96
N LYS A 387 -33.15 -38.16 46.69
CA LYS A 387 -31.74 -37.77 46.47
C LYS A 387 -31.27 -38.11 45.06
N LEU A 388 -31.54 -39.34 44.58
CA LEU A 388 -31.26 -39.77 43.21
C LEU A 388 -31.97 -38.91 42.17
N GLY A 389 -33.23 -38.53 42.41
CA GLY A 389 -33.99 -37.61 41.54
C GLY A 389 -33.31 -36.24 41.39
N VAL A 390 -32.79 -35.67 42.49
CA VAL A 390 -32.02 -34.41 42.45
C VAL A 390 -30.72 -34.58 41.66
N VAL A 391 -29.97 -35.65 41.88
CA VAL A 391 -28.71 -35.94 41.14
C VAL A 391 -28.98 -36.16 39.65
N VAL A 392 -30.07 -36.84 39.28
CA VAL A 392 -30.49 -37.03 37.88
C VAL A 392 -30.85 -35.69 37.23
N ALA A 393 -31.60 -34.81 37.91
CA ALA A 393 -31.90 -33.48 37.39
C ALA A 393 -30.64 -32.61 37.20
N GLN A 394 -29.67 -32.70 38.12
CA GLN A 394 -28.36 -32.03 38.00
C GLN A 394 -27.54 -32.59 36.82
N ARG A 395 -27.48 -33.91 36.66
CA ARG A 395 -26.83 -34.59 35.52
C ARG A 395 -27.41 -34.10 34.20
N ASP A 396 -28.74 -34.02 34.09
CA ASP A 396 -29.38 -33.65 32.83
C ASP A 396 -29.26 -32.15 32.52
N LYS A 397 -29.23 -31.28 33.55
CA LYS A 397 -28.84 -29.88 33.39
C LYS A 397 -27.41 -29.74 32.85
N LEU A 398 -26.44 -30.45 33.45
CA LEU A 398 -25.05 -30.47 33.00
C LEU A 398 -24.92 -31.03 31.57
N ARG A 399 -25.68 -32.07 31.23
CA ARG A 399 -25.73 -32.63 29.88
C ARG A 399 -26.22 -31.61 28.84
N MET A 400 -27.26 -30.83 29.16
CA MET A 400 -27.73 -29.77 28.27
C MET A 400 -26.69 -28.64 28.11
N GLN A 401 -25.96 -28.28 29.17
CA GLN A 401 -24.88 -27.31 29.11
C GLN A 401 -23.69 -27.81 28.27
N LEU A 402 -23.32 -29.09 28.40
CA LEU A 402 -22.29 -29.71 27.56
C LEU A 402 -22.70 -29.77 26.08
N LEU A 403 -24.00 -29.97 25.79
CA LEU A 403 -24.51 -29.93 24.41
C LEU A 403 -24.49 -28.50 23.83
N SER A 404 -24.90 -27.47 24.59
CA SER A 404 -24.82 -26.09 24.10
C SER A 404 -23.36 -25.66 23.87
N GLU A 405 -22.46 -25.97 24.80
CA GLU A 405 -21.03 -25.70 24.64
C GLU A 405 -20.42 -26.45 23.45
N ARG A 406 -20.84 -27.70 23.21
CA ARG A 406 -20.42 -28.45 22.02
C ARG A 406 -20.83 -27.72 20.74
N THR A 407 -22.09 -27.28 20.62
CA THR A 407 -22.53 -26.50 19.44
C THR A 407 -21.85 -25.13 19.30
N ARG A 408 -21.32 -24.57 20.39
CA ARG A 408 -20.52 -23.33 20.36
C ARG A 408 -19.11 -23.61 19.84
N ILE A 409 -18.50 -24.73 20.25
CA ILE A 409 -17.21 -25.21 19.72
C ILE A 409 -17.32 -25.53 18.23
N ASP A 410 -18.33 -26.30 17.82
CA ASP A 410 -18.52 -26.70 16.41
C ASP A 410 -18.62 -25.46 15.47
N LYS A 411 -19.30 -24.40 15.92
CA LYS A 411 -19.35 -23.10 15.22
C LYS A 411 -18.01 -22.38 15.16
N MET A 412 -17.28 -22.30 16.29
CA MET A 412 -15.94 -21.67 16.30
C MET A 412 -14.95 -22.44 15.41
N GLU A 413 -15.09 -23.76 15.27
CA GLU A 413 -14.32 -24.55 14.31
C GLU A 413 -14.71 -24.26 12.85
N GLU A 414 -15.99 -23.98 12.56
CA GLU A 414 -16.46 -23.55 11.24
C GLU A 414 -15.93 -22.16 10.87
N GLU A 415 -16.00 -21.20 11.80
CA GLU A 415 -15.42 -19.86 11.63
C GLU A 415 -13.90 -19.93 11.44
N LEU A 416 -13.18 -20.72 12.24
CA LEU A 416 -11.75 -20.94 12.10
C LEU A 416 -11.38 -21.63 10.77
N ARG A 417 -12.21 -22.52 10.25
CA ARG A 417 -12.06 -23.08 8.90
C ARG A 417 -12.31 -22.03 7.81
N ALA A 418 -13.34 -21.19 7.97
CA ALA A 418 -13.63 -20.11 7.03
C ALA A 418 -12.47 -19.09 6.95
N GLU A 419 -11.89 -18.70 8.09
CA GLU A 419 -10.74 -17.79 8.13
C GLU A 419 -9.45 -18.42 7.57
N LYS A 420 -9.19 -19.70 7.82
CA LYS A 420 -8.09 -20.41 7.13
C LYS A 420 -8.28 -20.40 5.61
N CYS A 421 -9.48 -20.70 5.12
CA CYS A 421 -9.84 -20.60 3.71
C CYS A 421 -9.86 -19.15 3.15
N ARG A 422 -9.83 -18.11 4.00
CA ARG A 422 -9.61 -16.70 3.61
C ARG A 422 -8.12 -16.41 3.49
N LEU A 423 -7.34 -16.74 4.52
CA LEU A 423 -5.89 -16.57 4.56
C LEU A 423 -5.16 -17.36 3.46
N GLU A 424 -5.56 -18.61 3.20
CA GLU A 424 -5.02 -19.43 2.10
C GLU A 424 -5.32 -18.86 0.71
N ARG A 425 -6.31 -17.96 0.57
CA ARG A 425 -6.58 -17.25 -0.68
C ARG A 425 -5.73 -15.99 -0.78
N ALA A 426 -5.68 -15.19 0.28
CA ALA A 426 -4.82 -14.01 0.37
C ALA A 426 -3.34 -14.35 0.14
N ASN A 427 -2.85 -15.47 0.69
CA ASN A 427 -1.49 -15.95 0.45
C ASN A 427 -1.24 -16.28 -1.04
N ARG A 428 -2.21 -16.91 -1.73
CA ARG A 428 -2.10 -17.19 -3.18
C ARG A 428 -2.17 -15.91 -4.03
N GLU A 429 -2.90 -14.91 -3.58
CA GLU A 429 -2.95 -13.58 -4.21
C GLU A 429 -1.59 -12.87 -4.03
N ILE A 430 -0.99 -12.93 -2.83
CA ILE A 430 0.37 -12.45 -2.56
C ILE A 430 1.42 -13.20 -3.40
N ASP A 431 1.35 -14.53 -3.49
CA ASP A 431 2.23 -15.35 -4.34
C ASP A 431 2.12 -15.01 -5.84
N SER A 432 0.97 -14.49 -6.29
CA SER A 432 0.78 -14.00 -7.66
C SER A 432 1.41 -12.62 -7.81
N LEU A 433 1.03 -11.67 -6.95
CA LEU A 433 1.53 -10.30 -6.97
C LEU A 433 3.06 -10.22 -6.82
N GLN A 434 3.67 -11.14 -6.06
CA GLN A 434 5.12 -11.24 -5.93
C GLN A 434 5.79 -11.71 -7.23
N LYS A 435 5.17 -12.62 -7.99
CA LYS A 435 5.67 -13.05 -9.32
C LYS A 435 5.48 -11.94 -10.36
N ASP A 436 4.34 -11.27 -10.34
CA ASP A 436 4.05 -10.14 -11.21
C ASP A 436 5.03 -8.98 -10.94
N LEU A 437 5.34 -8.70 -9.67
CA LEU A 437 6.36 -7.73 -9.27
C LEU A 437 7.76 -8.14 -9.74
N GLN A 438 8.17 -9.40 -9.54
CA GLN A 438 9.45 -9.91 -10.04
C GLN A 438 9.56 -9.80 -11.56
N GLN A 439 8.50 -10.13 -12.30
CA GLN A 439 8.44 -9.97 -13.75
C GLN A 439 8.56 -8.49 -14.16
N LYS A 440 7.87 -7.58 -13.46
CA LYS A 440 8.00 -6.14 -13.70
C LYS A 440 9.38 -5.58 -13.35
N THR A 441 10.07 -6.11 -12.33
CA THR A 441 11.47 -5.76 -12.06
C THR A 441 12.38 -6.24 -13.19
N LEU A 442 12.20 -7.46 -13.71
CA LEU A 442 12.98 -7.95 -14.86
C LEU A 442 12.74 -7.11 -16.12
N ASP A 443 11.49 -6.72 -16.39
CA ASP A 443 11.15 -5.88 -17.54
C ASP A 443 11.61 -4.43 -17.39
N PHE A 444 11.63 -3.88 -16.17
CA PHE A 444 12.24 -2.59 -15.86
C PHE A 444 13.75 -2.62 -16.09
N ASN A 445 14.46 -3.63 -15.58
CA ASN A 445 15.91 -3.78 -15.77
C ASN A 445 16.25 -3.87 -17.28
N ARG A 446 15.51 -4.68 -18.05
CA ARG A 446 15.66 -4.75 -19.52
C ARG A 446 15.48 -3.41 -20.21
N ALA A 447 14.53 -2.59 -19.75
CA ALA A 447 14.31 -1.25 -20.29
C ALA A 447 15.43 -0.28 -19.90
N GLN A 448 15.99 -0.42 -18.70
CA GLN A 448 17.17 0.34 -18.24
C GLN A 448 18.43 -0.05 -19.03
N ASP A 449 18.70 -1.35 -19.24
CA ASP A 449 19.81 -1.85 -20.05
C ASP A 449 19.74 -1.30 -21.49
N LEU A 450 18.54 -1.30 -22.09
CA LEU A 450 18.29 -0.76 -23.43
C LEU A 450 18.45 0.77 -23.48
N LEU A 451 18.00 1.48 -22.44
CA LEU A 451 18.17 2.93 -22.33
C LEU A 451 19.66 3.30 -22.24
N GLN A 452 20.43 2.61 -21.39
CA GLN A 452 21.87 2.82 -21.25
C GLN A 452 22.62 2.52 -22.56
N ALA A 453 22.19 1.48 -23.30
CA ALA A 453 22.72 1.21 -24.63
C ALA A 453 22.44 2.40 -25.59
N LYS A 454 21.23 2.96 -25.58
CA LYS A 454 20.88 4.13 -26.41
C LYS A 454 21.58 5.43 -25.98
N GLU A 455 21.87 5.62 -24.70
CA GLU A 455 22.74 6.71 -24.24
C GLU A 455 24.14 6.57 -24.83
N SER A 456 24.73 5.36 -24.80
CA SER A 456 26.05 5.11 -25.40
C SER A 456 26.09 5.28 -26.92
N GLU A 457 25.02 4.91 -27.65
CA GLU A 457 24.88 5.19 -29.08
C GLU A 457 24.79 6.70 -29.36
N LEU A 458 24.04 7.45 -28.55
CA LEU A 458 23.88 8.89 -28.69
C LEU A 458 25.18 9.65 -28.39
N ASP A 459 25.97 9.23 -27.41
CA ASP A 459 27.29 9.81 -27.13
C ASP A 459 28.31 9.47 -28.22
N GLY A 460 28.27 8.26 -28.78
CA GLY A 460 29.04 7.93 -29.99
C GLY A 460 28.69 8.84 -31.19
N ALA A 461 27.39 9.07 -31.42
CA ALA A 461 26.93 9.98 -32.47
C ALA A 461 27.30 11.45 -32.20
N ARG A 462 27.29 11.90 -30.94
CA ARG A 462 27.74 13.24 -30.54
C ARG A 462 29.23 13.45 -30.85
N LEU A 463 30.08 12.47 -30.53
CA LEU A 463 31.50 12.50 -30.85
C LEU A 463 31.72 12.56 -32.36
N GLN A 464 31.07 11.70 -33.14
CA GLN A 464 31.16 11.74 -34.60
C GLN A 464 30.74 13.10 -35.19
N ILE A 465 29.71 13.74 -34.63
CA ILE A 465 29.29 15.10 -35.04
C ILE A 465 30.33 16.17 -34.66
N GLN A 466 31.07 15.98 -33.56
CA GLN A 466 32.18 16.87 -33.18
C GLN A 466 33.39 16.68 -34.10
N ASP A 467 33.74 15.44 -34.43
CA ASP A 467 34.83 15.11 -35.34
C ASP A 467 34.57 15.70 -36.74
N LEU A 468 33.38 15.46 -37.31
CA LEU A 468 32.96 16.03 -38.60
C LEU A 468 32.94 17.57 -38.62
N LYS A 469 32.66 18.23 -37.49
CA LYS A 469 32.78 19.69 -37.37
C LYS A 469 34.23 20.16 -37.39
N SER A 470 35.15 19.39 -36.80
CA SER A 470 36.57 19.71 -36.84
C SER A 470 37.16 19.50 -38.24
N GLU A 471 36.73 18.45 -38.95
CA GLU A 471 37.05 18.24 -40.37
C GLU A 471 36.49 19.38 -41.23
N GLN A 472 35.22 19.77 -41.04
CA GLN A 472 34.61 20.89 -41.75
C GLN A 472 35.40 22.20 -41.54
N ALA A 473 35.79 22.52 -40.31
CA ALA A 473 36.59 23.72 -40.01
C ALA A 473 37.99 23.67 -40.64
N SER A 474 38.61 22.50 -40.69
CA SER A 474 39.89 22.27 -41.38
C SER A 474 39.76 22.49 -42.90
N VAL A 475 38.71 21.94 -43.52
CA VAL A 475 38.42 22.14 -44.95
C VAL A 475 38.10 23.61 -45.25
N GLU A 476 37.36 24.32 -44.38
CA GLU A 476 37.08 25.74 -44.54
C GLU A 476 38.36 26.60 -44.48
N LEU A 477 39.34 26.23 -43.64
CA LEU A 477 40.64 26.89 -43.58
C LEU A 477 41.46 26.63 -44.86
N ILE A 478 41.50 25.37 -45.33
CA ILE A 478 42.19 25.01 -46.58
C ILE A 478 41.56 25.74 -47.79
N LEU A 479 40.23 25.88 -47.83
CA LEU A 479 39.56 26.64 -48.89
C LEU A 479 39.97 28.11 -48.89
N LYS A 480 40.02 28.77 -47.73
CA LYS A 480 40.50 30.17 -47.61
C LYS A 480 41.94 30.32 -48.08
N GLU A 481 42.83 29.39 -47.72
CA GLU A 481 44.21 29.37 -48.22
C GLU A 481 44.27 29.24 -49.76
N LYS A 482 43.36 28.45 -50.37
CA LYS A 482 43.30 28.33 -51.84
C LYS A 482 42.67 29.55 -52.51
N ASP A 483 41.67 30.19 -51.89
CA ASP A 483 41.09 31.44 -52.38
C ASP A 483 42.10 32.60 -52.32
N GLU A 484 42.91 32.67 -51.24
CA GLU A 484 44.04 33.59 -51.14
C GLU A 484 45.07 33.34 -52.25
N ILE A 485 45.52 32.10 -52.44
CA ILE A 485 46.46 31.74 -53.53
C ILE A 485 45.87 32.04 -54.92
N LEU A 486 44.57 31.80 -55.14
CA LEU A 486 43.89 32.13 -56.39
C LEU A 486 43.84 33.64 -56.62
N TRP A 487 43.52 34.44 -55.60
CA TRP A 487 43.56 35.89 -55.68
C TRP A 487 44.98 36.40 -55.99
N ASP A 488 45.99 35.85 -55.31
CA ASP A 488 47.40 36.20 -55.46
C ASP A 488 47.94 35.86 -56.87
N THR A 489 47.41 34.80 -57.52
CA THR A 489 47.72 34.47 -58.92
C THR A 489 46.92 35.29 -59.93
N GLN A 490 45.68 35.67 -59.62
CA GLN A 490 44.88 36.60 -60.43
C GLN A 490 45.50 38.00 -60.47
N GLN A 491 46.01 38.51 -59.35
CA GLN A 491 46.71 39.79 -59.29
C GLN A 491 47.97 39.76 -60.16
N LYS A 492 48.84 38.75 -59.99
CA LYS A 492 50.05 38.59 -60.82
C LYS A 492 49.74 38.44 -62.30
N LEU A 493 48.61 37.81 -62.66
CA LEU A 493 48.15 37.72 -64.05
C LEU A 493 47.66 39.08 -64.58
N ALA A 494 47.02 39.91 -63.76
CA ALA A 494 46.65 41.28 -64.12
C ALA A 494 47.89 42.17 -64.29
N ASP A 495 48.88 42.05 -63.41
CA ASP A 495 50.16 42.76 -63.49
C ASP A 495 50.90 42.42 -64.79
N LEU A 496 51.07 41.12 -65.10
CA LEU A 496 51.64 40.64 -66.36
C LEU A 496 50.83 41.06 -67.59
N SER A 497 49.50 41.14 -67.48
CA SER A 497 48.64 41.65 -68.56
C SER A 497 48.89 43.13 -68.83
N SER A 498 49.14 43.93 -67.79
CA SER A 498 49.53 45.34 -67.94
C SER A 498 50.92 45.48 -68.57
N GLU A 499 51.91 44.67 -68.15
CA GLU A 499 53.24 44.63 -68.77
C GLU A 499 53.16 44.25 -70.26
N ILE A 500 52.30 43.31 -70.64
CA ILE A 500 52.05 42.94 -72.05
C ILE A 500 51.40 44.09 -72.84
N VAL A 501 50.60 44.95 -72.21
CA VAL A 501 50.04 46.16 -72.84
C VAL A 501 51.11 47.23 -73.01
N ASP A 502 51.95 47.47 -72.00
CA ASP A 502 53.04 48.45 -72.05
C ASP A 502 54.13 48.05 -73.05
N LEU A 503 54.55 46.79 -73.05
CA LEU A 503 55.45 46.22 -74.07
C LEU A 503 54.87 46.36 -75.48
N ARG A 504 53.56 46.18 -75.66
CA ARG A 504 52.86 46.40 -76.94
C ARG A 504 52.82 47.88 -77.32
N GLY A 505 52.70 48.78 -76.35
CA GLY A 505 52.84 50.23 -76.54
C GLY A 505 54.24 50.62 -77.01
N LEU A 506 55.28 50.10 -76.33
CA LEU A 506 56.69 50.31 -76.69
C LEU A 506 57.03 49.72 -78.07
N MET A 507 56.49 48.54 -78.41
CA MET A 507 56.61 47.97 -79.74
C MET A 507 56.00 48.88 -80.80
N LYS A 508 54.77 49.38 -80.59
CA LYS A 508 54.14 50.34 -81.50
C LYS A 508 54.96 51.63 -81.65
N SER A 509 55.38 52.26 -80.56
CA SER A 509 56.19 53.49 -80.66
C SER A 509 57.53 53.27 -81.39
N ARG A 510 58.08 52.05 -81.33
CA ARG A 510 59.26 51.66 -82.10
C ARG A 510 58.95 51.36 -83.56
N GLU A 511 57.80 50.78 -83.86
CA GLU A 511 57.27 50.56 -85.21
C GLU A 511 56.96 51.91 -85.89
N ASP A 512 56.33 52.85 -85.19
CA ASP A 512 56.10 54.23 -85.61
C ASP A 512 57.43 54.98 -85.89
N LEU A 513 58.44 54.80 -85.02
CA LEU A 513 59.79 55.36 -85.24
C LEU A 513 60.50 54.71 -86.44
N LEU A 514 60.32 53.42 -86.67
CA LEU A 514 60.84 52.71 -87.84
C LEU A 514 60.14 53.17 -89.12
N LEU A 515 58.82 53.39 -89.09
CA LEU A 515 58.07 54.00 -90.18
C LEU A 515 58.56 55.43 -90.47
N GLN A 516 58.76 56.25 -89.43
CA GLN A 516 59.28 57.61 -89.57
C GLN A 516 60.69 57.62 -90.19
N THR A 517 61.61 56.80 -89.68
CA THR A 517 62.98 56.71 -90.21
C THR A 517 63.04 56.10 -91.61
N THR A 518 62.13 55.17 -91.95
CA THR A 518 61.99 54.64 -93.31
C THR A 518 61.45 55.70 -94.28
N GLY A 519 60.45 56.49 -93.85
CA GLY A 519 59.96 57.64 -94.63
C GLY A 519 61.04 58.70 -94.86
N GLN A 520 61.81 59.04 -93.82
CA GLN A 520 62.99 59.92 -93.97
C GLN A 520 64.06 59.34 -94.90
N LEU A 521 64.25 58.01 -94.91
CA LEU A 521 65.16 57.37 -95.84
C LEU A 521 64.64 57.47 -97.28
N GLN A 522 63.33 57.28 -97.49
CA GLN A 522 62.68 57.47 -98.79
C GLN A 522 62.76 58.93 -99.27
N GLU A 523 62.50 59.92 -98.41
CA GLU A 523 62.72 61.35 -98.72
C GLU A 523 64.17 61.64 -99.12
N LYS A 524 65.15 60.97 -98.49
CA LYS A 524 66.57 61.09 -98.87
C LYS A 524 66.92 60.35 -100.16
N GLU A 525 66.25 59.25 -100.47
CA GLU A 525 66.40 58.52 -101.73
C GLU A 525 65.73 59.29 -102.89
N GLU A 526 64.56 59.89 -102.68
CA GLU A 526 63.93 60.85 -103.60
C GLU A 526 64.81 62.09 -103.81
N HIS A 527 65.37 62.68 -102.75
CA HIS A 527 66.37 63.75 -102.90
C HIS A 527 67.61 63.29 -103.66
N ALA A 528 68.06 62.04 -103.48
CA ALA A 528 69.19 61.49 -104.24
C ALA A 528 68.83 61.25 -105.72
N LEU A 529 67.57 60.88 -106.02
CA LEU A 529 67.05 60.79 -107.38
C LEU A 529 66.91 62.17 -108.03
N VAL A 530 66.45 63.19 -107.29
CA VAL A 530 66.42 64.59 -107.76
C VAL A 530 67.83 65.10 -108.02
N MET A 531 68.76 64.95 -107.07
CA MET A 531 70.18 65.31 -107.27
C MET A 531 70.81 64.53 -108.43
N LYS A 532 70.41 63.27 -108.67
CA LYS A 532 70.84 62.48 -109.83
C LYS A 532 70.26 63.02 -111.14
N HIS A 533 68.99 63.44 -111.16
CA HIS A 533 68.39 64.08 -112.33
C HIS A 533 69.03 65.45 -112.61
N GLU A 534 69.33 66.24 -111.58
CA GLU A 534 70.12 67.48 -111.70
C GLU A 534 71.56 67.18 -112.17
N LEU A 535 72.17 66.08 -111.73
CA LEU A 535 73.48 65.64 -112.20
C LEU A 535 73.45 65.20 -113.67
N ASP A 536 72.43 64.45 -114.10
CA ASP A 536 72.28 64.04 -115.50
C ASP A 536 71.88 65.23 -116.40
N ASP A 537 71.16 66.24 -115.90
CA ASP A 537 70.80 67.48 -116.61
C ASP A 537 71.96 68.49 -116.68
N THR A 538 72.80 68.59 -115.65
CA THR A 538 74.08 69.31 -115.73
C THR A 538 75.09 68.56 -116.59
N LYS A 539 75.08 67.23 -116.59
CA LYS A 539 75.87 66.39 -117.51
C LYS A 539 75.39 66.50 -118.96
N ALA A 540 74.10 66.69 -119.22
CA ALA A 540 73.59 67.03 -120.55
C ALA A 540 74.18 68.37 -121.04
N LYS A 541 74.20 69.39 -120.17
CA LYS A 541 74.86 70.69 -120.43
C LYS A 541 76.38 70.55 -120.57
N PHE A 542 77.03 69.63 -119.83
CA PHE A 542 78.42 69.27 -120.07
C PHE A 542 78.62 68.60 -121.43
N SER A 543 77.71 67.73 -121.91
CA SER A 543 77.82 67.20 -123.27
C SER A 543 77.63 68.26 -124.37
N GLU A 544 76.82 69.30 -124.11
CA GLU A 544 76.69 70.47 -124.98
C GLU A 544 77.93 71.37 -124.95
N ALA A 545 78.62 71.45 -123.81
CA ALA A 545 79.96 72.06 -123.73
C ALA A 545 81.03 71.19 -124.41
N VAL A 546 80.94 69.85 -124.30
CA VAL A 546 81.87 68.91 -124.93
C VAL A 546 81.80 68.98 -126.45
N THR A 547 80.62 69.13 -127.07
CA THR A 547 80.56 69.29 -128.54
C THR A 547 81.21 70.58 -129.05
N ILE A 548 81.31 71.62 -128.22
CA ILE A 548 82.10 72.84 -128.52
C ILE A 548 83.60 72.57 -128.31
N VAL A 549 83.98 71.79 -127.29
CA VAL A 549 85.38 71.37 -127.06
C VAL A 549 85.87 70.37 -128.12
N GLU A 550 85.00 69.54 -128.68
CA GLU A 550 85.27 68.59 -129.77
C GLU A 550 85.72 69.29 -131.07
N GLN A 551 85.26 70.53 -131.29
CA GLN A 551 85.74 71.38 -132.39
C GLN A 551 87.13 71.97 -132.13
N ILE A 552 87.57 72.01 -130.88
CA ILE A 552 88.87 72.56 -130.47
C ILE A 552 89.93 71.45 -130.33
N SER A 553 89.53 70.23 -129.94
CA SER A 553 90.43 69.10 -129.65
C SER A 553 91.14 68.50 -130.88
N GLN A 554 90.77 68.88 -132.11
CA GLN A 554 91.53 68.50 -133.31
C GLN A 554 92.82 69.30 -133.53
N LEU A 555 93.16 70.25 -132.64
CA LEU A 555 94.43 71.00 -132.68
C LEU A 555 95.23 70.94 -131.38
N THR A 556 96.22 70.03 -131.36
CA THR A 556 97.55 70.11 -130.69
C THR A 556 97.79 69.22 -129.45
N ASP A 557 98.95 68.56 -129.45
CA ASP A 557 99.46 67.64 -128.43
C ASP A 557 99.91 68.29 -127.09
N LYS A 558 100.01 67.42 -126.05
CA LYS A 558 100.93 67.41 -124.86
C LYS A 558 100.36 67.70 -123.44
N LEU A 559 100.35 66.62 -122.64
CA LEU A 559 100.87 66.50 -121.25
C LEU A 559 100.11 67.08 -120.01
N VAL A 560 99.45 66.15 -119.26
CA VAL A 560 99.77 65.73 -117.84
C VAL A 560 99.32 66.55 -116.58
N VAL A 561 98.28 66.01 -115.88
CA VAL A 561 98.19 65.61 -114.42
C VAL A 561 98.10 66.62 -113.21
N ASN A 562 97.44 66.17 -112.10
CA ASN A 562 97.40 66.61 -110.65
C ASN A 562 96.39 67.71 -110.19
N ALA A 563 95.94 67.83 -108.90
CA ALA A 563 95.80 66.92 -107.71
C ALA A 563 95.14 67.59 -106.44
N GLY A 564 94.63 66.81 -105.46
CA GLY A 564 94.69 67.10 -103.97
C GLY A 564 93.42 67.53 -103.15
N GLY A 565 93.33 67.15 -101.84
CA GLY A 565 92.36 67.69 -100.81
C GLY A 565 91.97 66.77 -99.59
N PRO A 566 91.99 67.19 -98.27
CA PRO A 566 91.83 66.25 -97.10
C PRO A 566 91.07 66.67 -95.76
N GLN A 567 90.94 65.71 -94.78
CA GLN A 567 90.59 65.80 -93.30
C GLN A 567 89.08 65.86 -92.84
N VAL A 568 88.58 65.70 -91.58
CA VAL A 568 89.08 65.77 -90.15
C VAL A 568 88.40 64.72 -89.14
N ASN A 569 88.27 64.96 -87.80
CA ASN A 569 87.81 64.06 -86.67
C ASN A 569 87.61 64.83 -85.29
N PRO A 570 87.42 64.29 -84.03
CA PRO A 570 86.54 63.24 -83.38
C PRO A 570 85.94 63.58 -81.94
N GLY A 571 85.20 62.67 -81.23
CA GLY A 571 84.89 62.70 -79.74
C GLY A 571 83.52 62.10 -79.26
N ALA A 572 83.09 61.93 -77.97
CA ALA A 572 83.72 61.73 -76.63
C ALA A 572 82.70 61.47 -75.42
N ASP A 573 83.17 60.91 -74.27
CA ASP A 573 82.75 61.06 -72.81
C ASP A 573 81.79 60.10 -71.97
N PHE A 574 81.51 60.39 -70.66
CA PHE A 574 81.52 59.44 -69.48
C PHE A 574 80.43 59.55 -68.34
N GLY A 575 80.23 58.50 -67.49
CA GLY A 575 80.16 58.65 -65.98
C GLY A 575 79.11 57.94 -65.02
N LYS A 576 79.61 57.19 -64.00
CA LYS A 576 79.13 56.98 -62.56
C LYS A 576 77.73 56.35 -62.23
N GLN A 577 77.30 56.20 -60.95
CA GLN A 577 77.74 55.36 -59.78
C GLN A 577 76.73 55.47 -58.59
N GLU A 578 76.65 54.44 -57.69
CA GLU A 578 75.93 54.32 -56.37
C GLU A 578 74.60 53.54 -56.33
N GLN A 579 74.52 52.44 -55.55
CA GLN A 579 73.29 51.95 -54.86
C GLN A 579 73.44 50.73 -53.91
N LEU A 580 74.51 49.92 -53.97
CA LEU A 580 74.54 48.56 -53.37
C LEU A 580 74.85 48.43 -51.85
N GLU A 581 75.26 49.48 -51.13
CA GLU A 581 75.61 49.35 -49.70
C GLU A 581 74.44 49.51 -48.71
N THR A 582 73.31 50.05 -49.16
CA THR A 582 72.14 50.32 -48.31
C THR A 582 71.28 49.06 -48.15
N GLU A 583 70.98 48.34 -49.23
CA GLU A 583 70.19 47.10 -49.20
C GLU A 583 70.80 46.05 -48.27
N LEU A 584 72.12 45.88 -48.29
CA LEU A 584 72.81 44.86 -47.50
C LEU A 584 72.66 45.12 -45.98
N LYS A 585 72.68 46.39 -45.55
CA LYS A 585 72.43 46.79 -44.15
C LYS A 585 70.95 46.66 -43.76
N VAL A 586 70.02 46.91 -44.68
CA VAL A 586 68.58 46.70 -44.46
C VAL A 586 68.28 45.20 -44.30
N LYS A 587 68.77 44.35 -45.22
CA LYS A 587 68.62 42.89 -45.14
C LYS A 587 69.22 42.31 -43.86
N GLU A 588 70.36 42.81 -43.40
CA GLU A 588 70.93 42.36 -42.13
C GLU A 588 70.07 42.76 -40.92
N MET A 589 69.50 43.96 -40.92
CA MET A 589 68.53 44.40 -39.90
C MET A 589 67.26 43.55 -39.91
N GLU A 590 66.71 43.22 -41.08
CA GLU A 590 65.55 42.32 -41.25
C GLU A 590 65.86 40.92 -40.70
N CYS A 591 66.99 40.31 -41.06
CA CYS A 591 67.39 39.00 -40.52
C CYS A 591 67.60 39.03 -38.99
N ARG A 592 68.15 40.12 -38.44
CA ARG A 592 68.29 40.32 -36.98
C ARG A 592 66.95 40.61 -36.28
N ALA A 593 65.92 41.05 -36.99
CA ALA A 593 64.56 41.19 -36.47
C ALA A 593 63.83 39.84 -36.50
N ALA A 594 63.86 39.14 -37.64
CA ALA A 594 63.26 37.81 -37.80
C ALA A 594 63.80 36.80 -36.80
N ARG A 595 65.12 36.76 -36.53
CA ARG A 595 65.71 35.89 -35.50
C ARG A 595 65.24 36.20 -34.07
N ARG A 596 64.90 37.46 -33.76
CA ARG A 596 64.31 37.83 -32.46
C ARG A 596 62.83 37.49 -32.38
N ALA A 597 62.08 37.64 -33.47
CA ALA A 597 60.69 37.21 -33.54
C ALA A 597 60.54 35.69 -33.39
N LEU A 598 61.46 34.92 -33.99
CA LEU A 598 61.53 33.46 -33.80
C LEU A 598 61.86 33.09 -32.35
N ALA A 599 62.90 33.68 -31.75
CA ALA A 599 63.26 33.40 -30.35
C ALA A 599 62.10 33.67 -29.36
N VAL A 600 61.33 34.75 -29.56
CA VAL A 600 60.12 35.02 -28.76
C VAL A 600 59.04 33.95 -28.99
N LYS A 601 58.89 33.42 -30.20
CA LYS A 601 57.97 32.31 -30.48
C LYS A 601 58.45 30.97 -29.91
N ASP A 602 59.75 30.74 -29.85
CA ASP A 602 60.32 29.57 -29.16
C ASP A 602 60.08 29.66 -27.64
N GLU A 603 60.24 30.84 -27.03
CA GLU A 603 59.91 31.10 -25.61
C GLU A 603 58.40 30.95 -25.32
N GLU A 604 57.53 31.45 -26.20
CA GLU A 604 56.08 31.21 -26.12
C GLU A 604 55.74 29.71 -26.21
N LEU A 605 56.36 28.98 -27.12
CA LEU A 605 56.13 27.53 -27.31
C LEU A 605 56.61 26.72 -26.10
N GLU A 606 57.76 27.03 -25.49
CA GLU A 606 58.17 26.39 -24.24
C GLU A 606 57.18 26.68 -23.10
N SER A 607 56.64 27.90 -23.03
CA SER A 607 55.63 28.29 -22.03
C SER A 607 54.35 27.45 -22.19
N VAL A 608 53.89 27.25 -23.43
CA VAL A 608 52.75 26.37 -23.73
C VAL A 608 53.07 24.90 -23.41
N HIS A 609 54.29 24.42 -23.69
CA HIS A 609 54.68 23.05 -23.36
C HIS A 609 54.63 22.79 -21.85
N ARG A 610 55.18 23.69 -21.02
CA ARG A 610 55.12 23.61 -19.55
C ARG A 610 53.67 23.66 -19.02
N GLN A 611 52.78 24.41 -19.69
CA GLN A 611 51.35 24.43 -19.36
C GLN A 611 50.65 23.10 -19.72
N LEU A 612 51.05 22.45 -20.81
CA LEU A 612 50.53 21.12 -21.17
C LEU A 612 51.05 20.03 -20.22
N GLU A 613 52.34 20.04 -19.87
CA GLU A 613 52.92 19.11 -18.89
C GLU A 613 52.22 19.21 -17.52
N THR A 614 51.99 20.43 -17.01
CA THR A 614 51.27 20.62 -15.74
C THR A 614 49.80 20.19 -15.83
N LYS A 615 49.13 20.34 -16.97
CA LYS A 615 47.76 19.82 -17.18
C LYS A 615 47.71 18.30 -17.33
N GLU A 616 48.73 17.68 -17.91
CA GLU A 616 48.85 16.22 -17.95
C GLU A 616 49.13 15.65 -16.55
N GLU A 617 49.98 16.29 -15.73
CA GLU A 617 50.16 15.94 -14.31
C GLU A 617 48.84 16.06 -13.51
N GLU A 618 48.08 17.15 -13.67
CA GLU A 618 46.77 17.32 -13.03
C GLU A 618 45.78 16.21 -13.46
N MET A 619 45.75 15.87 -14.75
CA MET A 619 44.94 14.78 -15.31
C MET A 619 45.35 13.41 -14.77
N GLN A 620 46.65 13.15 -14.59
CA GLN A 620 47.15 11.91 -13.99
C GLN A 620 46.75 11.83 -12.51
N LYS A 621 46.92 12.92 -11.74
CA LYS A 621 46.50 13.00 -10.33
C LYS A 621 44.97 12.82 -10.18
N MET A 622 44.16 13.39 -11.06
CA MET A 622 42.70 13.15 -11.08
C MET A 622 42.34 11.70 -11.40
N LYS A 623 43.01 11.08 -12.38
CA LYS A 623 42.82 9.64 -12.69
C LYS A 623 43.21 8.76 -11.51
N GLU A 624 44.31 9.07 -10.83
CA GLU A 624 44.79 8.30 -9.67
C GLU A 624 43.87 8.44 -8.45
N LEU A 625 43.34 9.65 -8.19
CA LEU A 625 42.29 9.86 -7.18
C LEU A 625 41.01 9.07 -7.52
N LEU A 626 40.54 9.11 -8.77
CA LEU A 626 39.38 8.33 -9.22
C LEU A 626 39.60 6.81 -9.11
N TRP A 627 40.83 6.33 -9.32
CA TRP A 627 41.20 4.94 -9.03
C TRP A 627 41.19 4.62 -7.53
N GLN A 628 41.72 5.52 -6.69
CA GLN A 628 41.71 5.34 -5.23
C GLN A 628 40.28 5.33 -4.67
N ASP A 629 39.42 6.26 -5.07
CA ASP A 629 38.00 6.29 -4.65
C ASP A 629 37.25 5.04 -5.12
N ARG A 630 37.50 4.58 -6.36
CA ARG A 630 36.91 3.33 -6.87
C ARG A 630 37.39 2.10 -6.09
N SER A 631 38.68 2.01 -5.77
CA SER A 631 39.24 0.95 -4.92
C SER A 631 38.83 1.06 -3.45
N ARG A 632 38.28 2.20 -3.00
CA ARG A 632 37.75 2.39 -1.65
C ARG A 632 36.27 2.00 -1.50
N ALA A 633 35.58 1.74 -2.61
CA ALA A 633 34.17 1.38 -2.65
C ALA A 633 33.90 -0.14 -2.58
N GLU A 634 34.94 -0.99 -2.69
CA GLU A 634 34.80 -2.45 -2.74
C GLU A 634 35.47 -3.16 -1.55
N LEU A 635 34.67 -4.01 -0.86
CA LEU A 635 35.01 -4.94 0.24
C LEU A 635 35.13 -4.36 1.67
N PRO A 636 34.85 -5.18 2.74
CA PRO A 636 34.18 -4.66 3.94
C PRO A 636 34.83 -5.07 5.30
N VAL A 637 34.11 -4.75 6.39
CA VAL A 637 34.16 -5.32 7.77
C VAL A 637 34.90 -4.50 8.87
N GLU A 638 34.12 -4.16 9.92
CA GLU A 638 34.49 -3.87 11.33
C GLU A 638 35.13 -2.54 11.82
N LYS A 639 34.68 -2.17 13.04
CA LYS A 639 35.39 -1.52 14.18
C LYS A 639 35.66 0.02 14.21
N ALA A 640 34.66 0.71 14.80
CA ALA A 640 34.74 1.43 16.09
C ALA A 640 35.48 2.79 16.26
N GLY A 641 34.72 3.78 16.76
CA GLY A 641 35.16 4.97 17.53
C GLY A 641 35.60 6.19 16.70
N ASP A 642 35.44 7.44 17.16
CA ASP A 642 34.69 8.00 18.30
C ASP A 642 34.58 9.54 18.14
N ARG A 643 33.90 10.22 19.09
CA ARG A 643 33.78 11.70 19.29
C ARG A 643 32.71 12.40 18.43
N GLU A 644 31.61 12.90 19.01
CA GLU A 644 31.40 14.12 19.84
C GLU A 644 31.25 15.39 18.98
N GLU A 645 30.22 16.24 19.14
CA GLU A 645 29.11 16.30 20.12
C GLU A 645 27.71 16.24 19.39
N PHE A 646 26.50 16.43 19.95
CA PHE A 646 26.06 16.79 21.32
C PHE A 646 24.61 16.35 21.67
N SER A 647 23.97 17.13 22.56
CA SER A 647 22.62 17.13 23.14
C SER A 647 21.46 17.34 22.14
N LYS A 648 20.20 16.88 22.37
CA LYS A 648 19.54 16.27 23.55
C LYS A 648 18.16 15.66 23.16
N ALA A 649 17.84 14.43 23.57
CA ALA A 649 16.49 13.94 23.97
C ALA A 649 16.53 12.43 24.32
N ASP A 650 15.65 11.96 25.22
CA ASP A 650 15.66 10.60 25.78
C ASP A 650 15.20 9.49 24.82
N MET A 651 15.89 8.34 24.84
CA MET A 651 15.39 7.04 25.36
C MET A 651 16.48 5.93 25.23
N ASN A 652 16.43 4.89 26.07
CA ASN A 652 17.60 4.03 26.34
C ASN A 652 17.34 2.51 26.18
N PRO A 653 17.81 1.85 25.10
CA PRO A 653 17.69 0.40 24.89
C PRO A 653 18.97 -0.35 25.34
N LYS A 654 19.01 -0.83 26.58
CA LYS A 654 20.22 -1.53 27.11
C LYS A 654 19.96 -2.74 28.04
N ILE A 655 18.80 -3.39 27.92
CA ILE A 655 18.40 -4.51 28.79
C ILE A 655 18.46 -5.88 28.09
N GLU A 656 18.12 -5.98 26.80
CA GLU A 656 17.86 -7.28 26.16
C GLU A 656 19.08 -8.21 26.02
N LYS A 657 20.28 -7.67 25.78
CA LYS A 657 21.45 -8.52 25.48
C LYS A 657 21.88 -9.41 26.66
N GLY A 658 21.70 -8.95 27.90
CA GLY A 658 21.95 -9.76 29.09
C GLY A 658 20.90 -10.86 29.36
N SER A 659 19.72 -10.75 28.75
CA SER A 659 18.65 -11.75 28.86
C SER A 659 18.92 -12.96 27.97
N ILE A 660 19.38 -12.73 26.73
CA ILE A 660 19.68 -13.79 25.76
C ILE A 660 20.81 -14.68 26.28
N ASP A 661 21.93 -14.08 26.69
CA ASP A 661 23.08 -14.76 27.29
C ASP A 661 22.72 -15.57 28.56
N ARG A 662 21.59 -15.28 29.22
CA ARG A 662 21.08 -16.05 30.36
C ARG A 662 20.22 -17.23 29.88
N VAL A 663 19.30 -17.00 28.95
CA VAL A 663 18.43 -18.04 28.38
C VAL A 663 19.25 -19.14 27.68
N GLU A 664 20.31 -18.80 26.95
CA GLU A 664 21.20 -19.81 26.33
C GLU A 664 21.92 -20.68 27.36
N ARG A 665 22.32 -20.12 28.52
CA ARG A 665 22.89 -20.88 29.64
C ARG A 665 21.85 -21.75 30.35
N GLU A 666 20.60 -21.32 30.45
CA GLU A 666 19.52 -22.11 31.04
C GLU A 666 19.10 -23.27 30.09
N LEU A 667 19.06 -23.04 28.77
CA LEU A 667 18.81 -24.07 27.76
C LEU A 667 19.92 -25.12 27.67
N THR A 668 21.20 -24.70 27.68
CA THR A 668 22.34 -25.64 27.65
C THR A 668 22.43 -26.49 28.94
N ASN A 669 22.10 -25.91 30.09
CA ASN A 669 21.97 -26.68 31.33
C ASN A 669 20.83 -27.71 31.26
N LEU A 670 19.66 -27.35 30.74
CA LEU A 670 18.53 -28.29 30.56
C LEU A 670 18.89 -29.44 29.60
N LEU A 671 19.58 -29.16 28.49
CA LEU A 671 20.09 -30.18 27.57
C LEU A 671 21.11 -31.12 28.23
N SER A 672 21.95 -30.63 29.14
CA SER A 672 22.85 -31.47 29.91
C SER A 672 22.11 -32.42 30.87
N LEU A 673 20.98 -31.96 31.43
CA LEU A 673 20.16 -32.73 32.36
C LEU A 673 19.35 -33.82 31.64
N THR A 674 18.75 -33.51 30.49
CA THR A 674 18.04 -34.53 29.69
C THR A 674 19.00 -35.59 29.15
N HIS A 675 20.23 -35.21 28.77
CA HIS A 675 21.25 -36.19 28.40
C HIS A 675 21.75 -37.06 29.57
N LYS A 676 21.72 -36.59 30.82
CA LYS A 676 21.95 -37.43 32.01
C LYS A 676 20.81 -38.42 32.23
N LEU A 677 19.57 -37.94 32.25
CA LEU A 677 18.38 -38.78 32.45
C LEU A 677 18.25 -39.85 31.35
N LEU A 678 18.60 -39.53 30.09
CA LEU A 678 18.67 -40.50 28.99
C LEU A 678 19.81 -41.51 29.11
N ARG A 679 20.88 -41.23 29.86
CA ARG A 679 21.91 -42.24 30.21
C ARG A 679 21.47 -43.11 31.36
N GLU A 680 20.90 -42.52 32.41
CA GLU A 680 20.41 -43.24 33.60
C GLU A 680 19.27 -44.20 33.24
N ALA A 681 18.32 -43.77 32.40
CA ALA A 681 17.27 -44.64 31.85
C ALA A 681 17.81 -45.78 30.96
N ARG A 682 18.97 -45.59 30.31
CA ARG A 682 19.64 -46.57 29.44
C ARG A 682 20.62 -47.49 30.19
N ILE A 683 20.73 -47.33 31.49
CA ILE A 683 21.48 -48.21 32.42
C ILE A 683 20.51 -49.00 33.31
N SER A 684 19.22 -48.65 33.29
CA SER A 684 18.18 -49.19 34.18
C SER A 684 17.19 -50.15 33.47
N GLY A 685 17.56 -50.69 32.31
CA GLY A 685 16.79 -51.63 31.50
C GLY A 685 17.68 -52.38 30.51
#